data_AF-A0A9Q0CR99-F1
#
_entry.id   AF-A0A9Q0CR99-F1
#
_cell.length_a   1.000
_cell.length_b   1.000
_cell.length_c   1.000
_cell.angle_alpha   90.00
_cell.angle_beta   90.00
_cell.angle_gamma   90.00
#
_symmetry.space_group_name_H-M   'P 1'
#
loop_
_entity.id
_entity.type
_entity.pdbx_description
1 polymer ?
#
loop_
_entity_poly.entity_id
_entity_poly.type
_entity_poly.pdbx_seq_one_letter_code
_entity_poly.pdbx_strand_id
1 'polypeptide(L)'
;MSELRKRKPSSTNTPSSSAPKPPVPPPIPFDSESIISESEPVPVPVPASKQKNKPKSDKTQETGGAKKWSCVDSCCWLIGVICTVWWVLLFSYNAMPASIPQYVTEAIAGPMPDPPGVKLHKEGLKAKHPVVFVPGIVTGGLELWEGHQCAEGLFRKRLWGGTFGEVYKRPLCWVEHMSMDNETGLDPPGVRVRPVTGLVAADYFAPGYFVWAVLIANLARIGYEEKNMYMAAYDWRISFQNTEVRDQTLSRIKSNIELMVSTNGGKKVVVIPHSMGVLYFLHFMKWVEAPVPMGGGGGPDWCAKHIKALINIGGPFLGVPKAVAGLFSAEAKDVAVARSIAPGVLDSDFLGQTTLRHVMRMTRTWDATMSLIPKGGDTIWGGLDWSPEEGSVCPPDKEEYSNGINYGRMISFGNDIAEAPATEIDQTDFRDAEKGDNIAHSNGSCGDTWTEYHEMGWRGIKAVADYKVYTAGSLVDLLSFVAPKMMQRGSAHHSYGIADDLDDPKYQHYKYWSNPLETKLPNAPEMEIFSLYGVGLPTERAYVYKLAQSAECYIPFQIDTSVNNGTCLKDGVYLVNGDETVPVLSAGFMCAKGWNGKTRFNPAGIKTYIREYVHAPPSNLLEGRGTQSGAHVDIMGNFALIEDVIRIAAGATGDEIGGNQVHTDIFKWSERIKLKL
;
A
#
# COMPACT_ATOMS: atom_id res chain seq x y z
N MET A 1 42.27 62.55 22.02
CA MET A 1 41.47 63.66 22.60
C MET A 1 40.09 63.12 22.99
N SER A 2 39.45 63.70 24.02
CA SER A 2 37.99 63.62 24.36
C SER A 2 37.15 62.52 23.69
N GLU A 3 36.54 61.53 24.35
CA GLU A 3 35.93 61.46 25.70
C GLU A 3 34.71 62.37 25.97
N LEU A 4 33.68 61.80 26.63
CA LEU A 4 32.46 62.42 27.17
C LEU A 4 31.39 62.86 26.12
N ARG A 5 30.08 62.93 26.44
CA ARG A 5 29.39 62.93 27.76
C ARG A 5 27.95 62.36 27.70
N LYS A 6 27.47 61.79 28.81
CA LYS A 6 26.05 61.40 29.06
C LYS A 6 25.14 62.63 29.28
N ARG A 7 23.82 62.53 29.01
CA ARG A 7 22.77 63.23 29.80
C ARG A 7 21.35 62.59 29.71
N LYS A 8 20.63 62.72 30.83
CA LYS A 8 19.23 62.39 31.22
C LYS A 8 18.92 63.37 32.41
N PRO A 9 17.74 63.42 33.05
CA PRO A 9 16.34 63.29 32.57
C PRO A 9 15.39 64.38 33.16
N SER A 10 14.11 64.40 32.75
CA SER A 10 12.92 64.86 33.52
C SER A 10 11.65 64.35 32.79
N SER A 11 10.52 63.88 33.37
CA SER A 11 9.75 64.13 34.61
C SER A 11 8.91 65.42 34.56
N THR A 12 7.59 65.46 34.81
CA THR A 12 6.61 64.51 35.44
C THR A 12 5.19 64.66 34.86
N ASN A 13 4.27 63.70 35.12
CA ASN A 13 2.98 63.91 35.83
C ASN A 13 2.04 62.68 35.81
N THR A 14 1.24 62.51 36.87
CA THR A 14 0.21 61.45 37.06
C THR A 14 -0.92 61.94 37.96
N PRO A 15 -2.19 61.64 37.63
CA PRO A 15 -3.07 60.86 38.53
C PRO A 15 -4.07 59.93 37.78
N SER A 16 -4.89 59.05 38.39
CA SER A 16 -4.81 58.23 39.62
C SER A 16 -6.03 57.26 39.65
N SER A 17 -6.16 56.41 40.69
CA SER A 17 -7.33 55.55 41.03
C SER A 17 -7.66 54.36 40.07
N SER A 18 -8.48 53.35 40.44
CA SER A 18 -8.33 52.41 41.58
C SER A 18 -9.25 51.16 41.48
N ALA A 19 -8.68 49.94 41.44
CA ALA A 19 -9.32 48.63 41.71
C ALA A 19 -10.49 48.18 40.78
N PRO A 20 -11.03 46.93 40.87
CA PRO A 20 -10.62 45.74 41.65
C PRO A 20 -10.35 44.45 40.82
N LYS A 21 -10.03 43.33 41.49
CA LYS A 21 -9.96 41.96 40.93
C LYS A 21 -11.03 41.04 41.58
N PRO A 22 -11.68 40.14 40.81
CA PRO A 22 -12.32 38.91 41.29
C PRO A 22 -11.45 37.64 41.03
N PRO A 23 -11.80 36.44 41.56
CA PRO A 23 -10.78 35.59 42.22
C PRO A 23 -10.62 34.14 41.71
N VAL A 24 -9.73 33.39 42.37
CA VAL A 24 -9.43 31.96 42.16
C VAL A 24 -10.18 31.09 43.20
N PRO A 25 -10.77 29.94 42.83
CA PRO A 25 -11.42 29.02 43.76
C PRO A 25 -10.48 27.92 44.32
N PRO A 26 -10.60 27.54 45.61
CA PRO A 26 -10.00 26.34 46.22
C PRO A 26 -10.97 25.12 46.22
N PRO A 27 -10.55 23.91 46.69
CA PRO A 27 -11.26 22.64 46.45
C PRO A 27 -11.90 21.96 47.71
N ILE A 28 -12.21 20.65 47.59
CA ILE A 28 -12.58 19.62 48.61
C ILE A 28 -14.11 19.62 49.04
N PRO A 29 -14.68 18.65 49.84
CA PRO A 29 -15.50 17.53 49.30
C PRO A 29 -16.85 17.13 50.02
N PHE A 30 -17.42 15.98 49.57
CA PHE A 30 -18.24 14.96 50.27
C PHE A 30 -19.80 15.03 50.31
N ASP A 31 -20.38 13.83 50.46
CA ASP A 31 -21.75 13.35 50.11
C ASP A 31 -22.94 13.87 50.95
N SER A 32 -24.17 13.85 50.38
CA SER A 32 -25.35 13.08 50.89
C SER A 32 -26.67 13.31 50.10
N GLU A 33 -27.53 12.28 50.05
CA GLU A 33 -29.03 12.20 50.08
C GLU A 33 -29.96 13.40 49.70
N SER A 34 -31.23 13.26 49.23
CA SER A 34 -32.05 12.12 48.70
C SER A 34 -33.42 12.59 48.12
N ILE A 35 -34.07 11.75 47.29
CA ILE A 35 -35.54 11.46 47.08
C ILE A 35 -36.60 12.59 46.95
N ILE A 36 -37.53 12.45 45.97
CA ILE A 36 -39.00 12.80 45.90
C ILE A 36 -39.44 12.56 44.42
N SER A 37 -40.30 11.61 44.00
CA SER A 37 -41.76 11.38 44.19
C SER A 37 -42.68 12.48 43.60
N GLU A 38 -43.84 12.21 42.97
CA GLU A 38 -44.65 10.98 42.79
C GLU A 38 -44.61 10.49 41.31
N SER A 39 -45.61 10.01 40.55
CA SER A 39 -47.09 9.85 40.65
C SER A 39 -47.61 8.73 39.70
N GLU A 40 -48.94 8.51 39.62
CA GLU A 40 -49.66 7.42 38.90
C GLU A 40 -50.96 8.00 38.24
N PRO A 41 -51.78 7.29 37.40
CA PRO A 41 -52.66 6.20 37.88
C PRO A 41 -53.09 5.05 36.89
N VAL A 42 -53.69 4.01 37.48
CA VAL A 42 -54.36 2.80 36.89
C VAL A 42 -55.81 3.07 36.39
N PRO A 43 -56.60 2.13 35.77
CA PRO A 43 -57.36 1.02 36.47
C PRO A 43 -57.66 -0.24 35.57
N VAL A 44 -58.53 -1.26 35.81
CA VAL A 44 -59.49 -1.59 36.93
C VAL A 44 -59.48 -3.07 37.43
N PRO A 45 -59.94 -4.15 36.71
CA PRO A 45 -60.61 -5.30 37.39
C PRO A 45 -59.94 -6.70 37.24
N VAL A 46 -59.88 -7.65 38.21
CA VAL A 46 -60.81 -8.13 39.31
C VAL A 46 -61.86 -9.13 38.77
N PRO A 47 -62.16 -10.34 39.36
CA PRO A 47 -62.37 -10.72 40.80
C PRO A 47 -61.68 -12.04 41.30
N ALA A 48 -61.78 -12.58 42.55
CA ALA A 48 -62.18 -12.07 43.90
C ALA A 48 -61.90 -13.04 45.11
N SER A 49 -61.58 -12.48 46.30
CA SER A 49 -61.87 -12.98 47.70
C SER A 49 -61.17 -14.26 48.25
N LYS A 50 -60.86 -14.50 49.56
CA LYS A 50 -61.39 -14.02 50.89
C LYS A 50 -60.37 -14.04 52.08
N GLN A 51 -60.43 -13.01 52.95
CA GLN A 51 -60.36 -12.94 54.46
C GLN A 51 -59.25 -13.58 55.39
N LYS A 52 -58.68 -12.70 56.27
CA LYS A 52 -58.43 -12.78 57.75
C LYS A 52 -57.13 -13.35 58.44
N ASN A 53 -56.31 -12.41 58.94
CA ASN A 53 -55.74 -12.23 60.33
C ASN A 53 -54.84 -13.25 61.11
N LYS A 54 -53.58 -12.84 61.38
CA LYS A 54 -52.75 -12.99 62.65
C LYS A 54 -52.29 -14.42 63.11
N PRO A 55 -51.34 -14.59 64.08
CA PRO A 55 -49.96 -14.03 64.16
C PRO A 55 -48.88 -15.02 64.75
N LYS A 56 -47.62 -14.55 64.90
CA LYS A 56 -46.53 -14.96 65.85
C LYS A 56 -45.76 -16.31 65.68
N SER A 57 -44.41 -16.14 65.77
CA SER A 57 -43.36 -16.98 66.43
C SER A 57 -43.16 -18.46 65.98
N ASP A 58 -42.05 -19.15 66.26
CA ASP A 58 -40.98 -18.91 67.26
C ASP A 58 -39.55 -19.35 66.82
N LYS A 59 -38.55 -19.14 67.69
CA LYS A 59 -37.20 -19.74 67.60
C LYS A 59 -37.28 -21.25 67.98
N THR A 60 -36.32 -22.15 67.80
CA THR A 60 -34.84 -22.07 67.67
C THR A 60 -34.31 -23.43 67.16
N GLN A 61 -33.16 -23.50 66.48
CA GLN A 61 -32.03 -24.41 66.82
C GLN A 61 -30.90 -24.35 65.79
N GLU A 62 -29.66 -24.29 66.27
CA GLU A 62 -28.47 -24.56 65.47
C GLU A 62 -28.11 -26.05 65.54
N THR A 63 -27.84 -26.68 64.41
CA THR A 63 -26.93 -27.84 64.30
C THR A 63 -26.10 -27.68 63.02
N GLY A 64 -24.85 -28.17 63.05
CA GLY A 64 -23.84 -27.80 62.05
C GLY A 64 -24.11 -28.37 60.65
N GLY A 65 -24.17 -27.48 59.65
CA GLY A 65 -24.22 -27.86 58.24
C GLY A 65 -22.84 -27.85 57.60
N ALA A 66 -22.40 -29.00 57.07
CA ALA A 66 -21.28 -29.03 56.12
C ALA A 66 -21.63 -28.18 54.89
N LYS A 67 -20.74 -27.26 54.48
CA LYS A 67 -20.96 -26.42 53.29
C LYS A 67 -21.09 -27.31 52.05
N LYS A 68 -22.30 -27.38 51.49
CA LYS A 68 -22.51 -27.93 50.14
C LYS A 68 -21.79 -27.03 49.14
N TRP A 69 -20.72 -27.56 48.54
CA TRP A 69 -20.05 -26.96 47.38
C TRP A 69 -21.09 -26.77 46.27
N SER A 70 -21.39 -25.53 45.86
CA SER A 70 -22.39 -25.29 44.82
C SER A 70 -21.82 -25.46 43.42
N CYS A 71 -22.69 -25.61 42.43
CA CYS A 71 -22.26 -25.62 41.02
C CYS A 71 -21.55 -24.29 40.65
N VAL A 72 -21.95 -23.17 41.27
CA VAL A 72 -21.31 -21.86 41.07
C VAL A 72 -19.89 -21.85 41.63
N ASP A 73 -19.67 -22.37 42.84
CA ASP A 73 -18.33 -22.49 43.44
C ASP A 73 -17.42 -23.42 42.61
N SER A 74 -18.00 -24.44 41.98
CA SER A 74 -17.29 -25.36 41.07
C SER A 74 -16.91 -24.67 39.75
N CYS A 75 -17.82 -23.91 39.13
CA CYS A 75 -17.53 -23.11 37.94
C CYS A 75 -16.50 -22.00 38.22
N CYS A 76 -16.61 -21.27 39.33
CA CYS A 76 -15.63 -20.25 39.72
C CYS A 76 -14.25 -20.86 39.99
N TRP A 77 -14.18 -22.05 40.60
CA TRP A 77 -12.92 -22.79 40.77
C TRP A 77 -12.34 -23.25 39.43
N LEU A 78 -13.17 -23.80 38.52
CA LEU A 78 -12.74 -24.21 37.18
C LEU A 78 -12.21 -23.02 36.36
N ILE A 79 -12.90 -21.88 36.39
CA ILE A 79 -12.45 -20.63 35.76
C ILE A 79 -11.14 -20.15 36.39
N GLY A 80 -11.00 -20.22 37.72
CA GLY A 80 -9.76 -19.92 38.43
C GLY A 80 -8.59 -20.82 38.01
N VAL A 81 -8.84 -22.11 37.81
CA VAL A 81 -7.86 -23.08 37.29
C VAL A 81 -7.50 -22.78 35.83
N ILE A 82 -8.48 -22.50 34.96
CA ILE A 82 -8.23 -22.14 33.55
C ILE A 82 -7.41 -20.85 33.48
N CYS A 83 -7.77 -19.81 34.24
CA CYS A 83 -7.04 -18.55 34.28
C CYS A 83 -5.62 -18.73 34.84
N THR A 84 -5.42 -19.52 35.90
CA THR A 84 -4.07 -19.76 36.46
C THR A 84 -3.21 -20.63 35.54
N VAL A 85 -3.77 -21.65 34.89
CA VAL A 85 -3.07 -22.44 33.86
C VAL A 85 -2.72 -21.54 32.66
N TRP A 86 -3.62 -20.67 32.21
CA TRP A 86 -3.34 -19.73 31.12
C TRP A 86 -2.25 -18.72 31.50
N TRP A 87 -2.28 -18.15 32.70
CA TRP A 87 -1.22 -17.27 33.21
C TRP A 87 0.12 -18.00 33.39
N VAL A 88 0.11 -19.26 33.83
CA VAL A 88 1.32 -20.09 33.93
C VAL A 88 1.88 -20.41 32.54
N LEU A 89 1.04 -20.77 31.57
CA LEU A 89 1.47 -20.99 30.17
C LEU A 89 2.01 -19.71 29.54
N LEU A 90 1.35 -18.57 29.76
CA LEU A 90 1.79 -17.25 29.29
C LEU A 90 3.13 -16.85 29.95
N PHE A 91 3.29 -17.09 31.25
CA PHE A 91 4.55 -16.85 31.96
C PHE A 91 5.65 -17.78 31.46
N SER A 92 5.39 -19.09 31.32
CA SER A 92 6.35 -20.07 30.79
C SER A 92 6.74 -19.77 29.34
N TYR A 93 5.84 -19.22 28.52
CA TYR A 93 6.14 -18.75 27.17
C TYR A 93 7.07 -17.53 27.20
N ASN A 94 6.75 -16.51 28.01
CA ASN A 94 7.59 -15.30 28.13
C ASN A 94 8.92 -15.52 28.88
N ALA A 95 8.99 -16.55 29.73
CA ALA A 95 10.21 -16.99 30.41
C ALA A 95 11.01 -18.05 29.61
N MET A 96 10.53 -18.46 28.43
CA MET A 96 11.21 -19.43 27.59
C MET A 96 12.46 -18.78 26.95
N PRO A 97 13.67 -19.34 27.12
CA PRO A 97 14.82 -18.90 26.36
C PRO A 97 14.56 -19.03 24.87
N ALA A 98 14.91 -18.00 24.08
CA ALA A 98 14.66 -17.96 22.63
C ALA A 98 15.30 -19.12 21.84
N SER A 99 16.26 -19.83 22.44
CA SER A 99 16.86 -21.05 21.89
C SER A 99 15.97 -22.29 21.97
N ILE A 100 14.98 -22.37 22.87
CA ILE A 100 14.15 -23.59 23.01
C ILE A 100 13.21 -23.80 21.81
N PRO A 101 12.46 -22.79 21.30
CA PRO A 101 11.68 -22.95 20.08
C PRO A 101 12.55 -23.39 18.90
N GLN A 102 13.77 -22.85 18.82
CA GLN A 102 14.73 -23.15 17.76
C GLN A 102 15.23 -24.61 17.87
N TYR A 103 15.61 -25.06 19.07
CA TYR A 103 16.06 -26.44 19.33
C TYR A 103 14.94 -27.48 19.14
N VAL A 104 13.69 -27.14 19.50
CA VAL A 104 12.52 -27.99 19.25
C VAL A 104 12.19 -28.06 17.75
N THR A 105 12.29 -26.95 17.02
CA THR A 105 12.12 -26.93 15.55
C THR A 105 13.20 -27.77 14.87
N GLU A 106 14.47 -27.60 15.26
CA GLU A 106 15.62 -28.34 14.72
C GLU A 106 15.54 -29.85 15.03
N ALA A 107 15.00 -30.24 16.19
CA ALA A 107 14.76 -31.63 16.55
C ALA A 107 13.57 -32.29 15.82
N ILE A 108 12.65 -31.50 15.24
CA ILE A 108 11.44 -31.98 14.53
C ILE A 108 11.62 -31.94 13.01
N ALA A 109 12.21 -30.87 12.48
CA ALA A 109 12.38 -30.62 11.05
C ALA A 109 13.80 -30.91 10.52
N GLY A 110 14.77 -31.16 11.41
CA GLY A 110 16.19 -31.24 11.07
C GLY A 110 16.87 -29.87 11.07
N PRO A 111 18.18 -29.82 10.73
CA PRO A 111 18.94 -28.56 10.70
C PRO A 111 18.36 -27.62 9.65
N MET A 112 17.86 -26.48 10.11
CA MET A 112 17.39 -25.40 9.23
C MET A 112 18.54 -24.94 8.31
N PRO A 113 18.29 -24.67 7.02
CA PRO A 113 19.32 -24.18 6.12
C PRO A 113 19.89 -22.84 6.62
N ASP A 114 21.21 -22.65 6.49
CA ASP A 114 21.88 -21.40 6.81
C ASP A 114 21.15 -20.22 6.14
N PRO A 115 20.78 -19.15 6.88
CA PRO A 115 20.27 -17.93 6.26
C PRO A 115 21.24 -17.42 5.20
N PRO A 116 20.77 -16.87 4.07
CA PRO A 116 21.61 -16.49 2.92
C PRO A 116 22.88 -15.71 3.29
N GLY A 117 22.78 -14.72 4.17
CA GLY A 117 23.95 -13.94 4.62
C GLY A 117 24.99 -14.75 5.38
N VAL A 118 24.58 -15.80 6.10
CA VAL A 118 25.47 -16.73 6.82
C VAL A 118 26.13 -17.70 5.83
N LYS A 119 25.36 -18.27 4.90
CA LYS A 119 25.86 -19.12 3.82
C LYS A 119 26.92 -18.38 2.99
N LEU A 120 26.60 -17.18 2.52
CA LEU A 120 27.48 -16.36 1.70
C LEU A 120 28.71 -15.84 2.46
N HIS A 121 28.61 -15.62 3.77
CA HIS A 121 29.77 -15.35 4.61
C HIS A 121 30.71 -16.58 4.69
N LYS A 122 30.17 -17.80 4.79
CA LYS A 122 30.96 -19.05 4.74
C LYS A 122 31.59 -19.28 3.36
N GLU A 123 30.94 -18.87 2.27
CA GLU A 123 31.51 -18.79 0.92
C GLU A 123 32.58 -17.66 0.76
N GLY A 124 32.76 -16.81 1.78
CA GLY A 124 33.79 -15.77 1.82
C GLY A 124 33.40 -14.42 1.20
N LEU A 125 32.13 -14.21 0.85
CA LEU A 125 31.66 -12.94 0.29
C LEU A 125 31.73 -11.81 1.33
N LYS A 126 31.98 -10.59 0.84
CA LYS A 126 32.12 -9.36 1.63
C LYS A 126 31.47 -8.18 0.91
N ALA A 127 31.03 -7.18 1.67
CA ALA A 127 30.51 -5.93 1.12
C ALA A 127 31.51 -5.27 0.16
N LYS A 128 31.02 -4.81 -1.01
CA LYS A 128 31.85 -4.26 -2.10
C LYS A 128 31.24 -3.02 -2.76
N HIS A 129 29.94 -3.08 -3.09
CA HIS A 129 29.22 -1.94 -3.65
C HIS A 129 28.25 -1.36 -2.59
N PRO A 130 28.24 -0.05 -2.31
CA PRO A 130 27.26 0.55 -1.42
C PRO A 130 25.82 0.31 -1.92
N VAL A 131 24.90 0.02 -1.00
CA VAL A 131 23.52 -0.39 -1.33
C VAL A 131 22.53 0.73 -1.05
N VAL A 132 21.61 0.97 -2.00
CA VAL A 132 20.54 1.97 -1.88
C VAL A 132 19.18 1.28 -2.00
N PHE A 133 18.39 1.26 -0.93
CA PHE A 133 17.02 0.74 -0.94
C PHE A 133 16.04 1.85 -1.34
N VAL A 134 15.06 1.54 -2.19
CA VAL A 134 14.00 2.48 -2.59
C VAL A 134 12.63 1.85 -2.31
N PRO A 135 11.83 2.38 -1.36
CA PRO A 135 10.59 1.76 -0.93
C PRO A 135 9.50 1.83 -2.02
N GLY A 136 8.62 0.83 -2.01
CA GLY A 136 7.36 0.85 -2.76
C GLY A 136 6.28 1.69 -2.08
N ILE A 137 5.13 1.82 -2.76
CA ILE A 137 3.92 2.40 -2.17
C ILE A 137 3.59 1.72 -0.85
N VAL A 138 3.05 2.46 0.11
CA VAL A 138 2.76 2.04 1.50
C VAL A 138 3.91 1.43 2.33
N THR A 139 5.07 1.10 1.77
CA THR A 139 6.13 0.39 2.52
C THR A 139 7.01 1.31 3.39
N GLY A 140 7.03 2.62 3.14
CA GLY A 140 7.76 3.60 3.95
C GLY A 140 6.91 4.18 5.09
N GLY A 141 7.46 4.24 6.31
CA GLY A 141 6.78 4.86 7.43
C GLY A 141 6.61 6.39 7.26
N LEU A 142 5.49 6.94 7.75
CA LEU A 142 5.21 8.38 7.71
C LEU A 142 4.93 8.92 9.13
N GLU A 143 5.52 10.05 9.51
CA GLU A 143 5.33 10.73 10.80
C GLU A 143 4.68 12.12 10.67
N LEU A 144 3.87 12.48 11.67
CA LEU A 144 3.17 13.77 11.75
C LEU A 144 4.09 14.89 12.25
N TRP A 145 4.09 16.03 11.57
CA TRP A 145 4.84 17.24 11.94
C TRP A 145 3.94 18.45 12.25
N GLU A 146 2.72 18.48 11.72
CA GLU A 146 1.70 19.48 12.00
C GLU A 146 0.33 18.89 11.70
N GLY A 147 -0.69 19.23 12.48
CA GLY A 147 -2.04 18.71 12.31
C GLY A 147 -3.07 19.51 13.11
N HIS A 148 -4.35 19.29 12.79
CA HIS A 148 -5.49 19.92 13.42
C HIS A 148 -5.68 19.45 14.88
N GLN A 149 -6.60 20.07 15.62
CA GLN A 149 -6.86 19.76 17.03
C GLN A 149 -7.18 18.26 17.28
N CYS A 150 -7.80 17.57 16.32
CA CYS A 150 -8.06 16.12 16.44
C CYS A 150 -6.77 15.28 16.50
N ALA A 151 -5.62 15.80 16.05
CA ALA A 151 -4.31 15.15 16.08
C ALA A 151 -3.44 15.59 17.29
N GLU A 152 -4.02 16.32 18.26
CA GLU A 152 -3.30 16.73 19.47
C GLU A 152 -2.69 15.51 20.20
N GLY A 153 -1.41 15.65 20.57
CA GLY A 153 -0.58 14.60 21.16
C GLY A 153 0.20 13.73 20.16
N LEU A 154 -0.05 13.84 18.85
CA LEU A 154 0.54 12.96 17.83
C LEU A 154 1.81 13.52 17.14
N PHE A 155 2.37 14.65 17.60
CA PHE A 155 3.60 15.21 17.04
C PHE A 155 4.76 14.20 17.05
N ARG A 156 5.36 14.00 15.87
CA ARG A 156 6.40 12.99 15.55
C ARG A 156 6.04 11.57 15.99
N LYS A 157 4.74 11.23 15.98
CA LYS A 157 4.26 9.85 15.97
C LYS A 157 4.09 9.38 14.52
N ARG A 158 4.34 8.09 14.29
CA ARG A 158 4.06 7.46 13.00
C ARG A 158 2.55 7.37 12.79
N LEU A 159 2.02 8.01 11.75
CA LEU A 159 0.65 7.79 11.26
C LEU A 159 0.58 6.57 10.32
N TRP A 160 1.73 6.12 9.84
CA TRP A 160 1.87 4.98 8.95
C TRP A 160 3.16 4.20 9.26
N GLY A 161 3.08 2.86 9.26
CA GLY A 161 4.21 1.97 9.50
C GLY A 161 4.71 1.94 10.96
N GLY A 162 3.85 1.55 11.90
CA GLY A 162 4.23 1.38 13.31
C GLY A 162 3.12 0.78 14.17
N THR A 163 3.13 1.04 15.48
CA THR A 163 2.05 0.64 16.39
C THR A 163 0.82 1.54 16.21
N PHE A 164 -0.12 1.12 15.34
CA PHE A 164 -1.34 1.86 14.99
C PHE A 164 -2.35 2.14 16.13
N GLY A 165 -2.06 1.73 17.38
CA GLY A 165 -3.01 1.78 18.50
C GLY A 165 -3.55 3.18 18.87
N GLU A 166 -2.83 4.26 18.56
CA GLU A 166 -3.35 5.63 18.72
C GLU A 166 -4.15 6.12 17.49
N VAL A 167 -3.83 5.60 16.30
CA VAL A 167 -4.53 5.91 15.05
C VAL A 167 -5.96 5.35 15.06
N TYR A 168 -6.15 4.12 15.56
CA TYR A 168 -7.47 3.49 15.67
C TYR A 168 -8.48 4.25 16.51
N LYS A 169 -8.02 5.08 17.45
CA LYS A 169 -8.89 5.88 18.33
C LYS A 169 -9.51 7.08 17.59
N ARG A 170 -8.98 7.47 16.42
CA ARG A 170 -9.36 8.71 15.71
C ARG A 170 -9.40 8.50 14.17
N PRO A 171 -10.19 7.53 13.64
CA PRO A 171 -10.10 7.11 12.24
C PRO A 171 -10.39 8.25 11.24
N LEU A 172 -11.40 9.09 11.48
CA LEU A 172 -11.72 10.24 10.60
C LEU A 172 -10.59 11.28 10.58
N CYS A 173 -10.00 11.57 11.74
CA CYS A 173 -8.84 12.47 11.84
C CYS A 173 -7.62 11.90 11.09
N TRP A 174 -7.41 10.59 11.16
CA TRP A 174 -6.34 9.92 10.41
C TRP A 174 -6.57 10.01 8.89
N VAL A 175 -7.79 9.77 8.40
CA VAL A 175 -8.16 9.96 6.98
C VAL A 175 -7.89 11.40 6.53
N GLU A 176 -8.27 12.40 7.33
CA GLU A 176 -8.03 13.81 7.06
C GLU A 176 -6.53 14.13 6.93
N HIS A 177 -5.70 13.66 7.87
CA HIS A 177 -4.26 13.94 7.88
C HIS A 177 -3.46 13.11 6.86
N MET A 178 -4.00 11.99 6.40
CA MET A 178 -3.40 11.15 5.35
C MET A 178 -3.82 11.55 3.94
N SER A 179 -4.90 12.31 3.77
CA SER A 179 -5.30 12.89 2.49
C SER A 179 -4.31 13.97 2.04
N MET A 180 -4.24 14.20 0.72
CA MET A 180 -3.55 15.35 0.13
C MET A 180 -4.55 16.45 -0.25
N ASP A 181 -4.06 17.66 -0.52
CA ASP A 181 -4.87 18.72 -1.10
C ASP A 181 -5.34 18.35 -2.51
N ASN A 182 -6.63 18.57 -2.78
CA ASN A 182 -7.31 18.01 -3.95
C ASN A 182 -7.05 18.80 -5.25
N GLU A 183 -6.46 19.99 -5.19
CA GLU A 183 -6.15 20.79 -6.39
C GLU A 183 -4.63 20.79 -6.68
N THR A 184 -3.78 20.72 -5.65
CA THR A 184 -2.31 20.79 -5.77
C THR A 184 -1.57 19.45 -5.64
N GLY A 185 -2.18 18.44 -5.01
CA GLY A 185 -1.50 17.16 -4.70
C GLY A 185 -0.40 17.29 -3.63
N LEU A 186 -0.42 18.36 -2.83
CA LEU A 186 0.51 18.64 -1.73
C LEU A 186 -0.17 18.51 -0.36
N ASP A 187 0.50 18.90 0.73
CA ASP A 187 -0.09 18.83 2.07
C ASP A 187 -1.33 19.74 2.21
N PRO A 188 -2.43 19.30 2.85
CA PRO A 188 -3.56 20.17 3.19
C PRO A 188 -3.14 21.31 4.16
N PRO A 189 -3.83 22.48 4.12
CA PRO A 189 -3.56 23.58 5.06
C PRO A 189 -3.66 23.14 6.53
N GLY A 190 -2.64 23.42 7.34
CA GLY A 190 -2.59 23.02 8.75
C GLY A 190 -2.19 21.56 9.01
N VAL A 191 -1.85 20.80 7.96
CA VAL A 191 -1.33 19.42 8.04
C VAL A 191 0.08 19.38 7.46
N ARG A 192 1.01 18.67 8.12
CA ARG A 192 2.30 18.27 7.54
C ARG A 192 2.64 16.86 7.98
N VAL A 193 2.78 15.95 7.01
CA VAL A 193 3.19 14.56 7.22
C VAL A 193 4.44 14.30 6.39
N ARG A 194 5.46 13.64 6.95
CA ARG A 194 6.77 13.45 6.31
C ARG A 194 7.27 12.01 6.43
N PRO A 195 8.09 11.53 5.47
CA PRO A 195 8.67 10.21 5.56
C PRO A 195 9.61 10.09 6.77
N VAL A 196 9.57 8.94 7.44
CA VAL A 196 10.58 8.54 8.41
C VAL A 196 11.90 8.35 7.67
N THR A 197 13.02 8.78 8.26
CA THR A 197 14.33 8.80 7.61
C THR A 197 15.29 7.74 8.17
N GLY A 198 16.34 7.42 7.39
CA GLY A 198 17.37 6.46 7.75
C GLY A 198 16.91 4.99 7.64
N LEU A 199 17.77 4.06 8.05
CA LEU A 199 17.44 2.62 8.05
C LEU A 199 16.29 2.28 9.03
N VAL A 200 15.98 3.15 9.99
CA VAL A 200 14.83 3.01 10.92
C VAL A 200 13.47 3.14 10.20
N ALA A 201 13.46 3.63 8.95
CA ALA A 201 12.30 3.57 8.05
C ALA A 201 12.11 2.20 7.37
N ALA A 202 13.12 1.32 7.45
CA ALA A 202 13.17 -0.02 6.87
C ALA A 202 12.79 -1.13 7.88
N ASP A 203 12.81 -0.79 9.18
CA ASP A 203 12.35 -1.62 10.30
C ASP A 203 10.85 -1.93 10.24
N TYR A 204 10.43 -2.93 11.04
CA TYR A 204 9.06 -3.41 11.25
C TYR A 204 7.96 -2.39 10.91
N PHE A 205 7.26 -2.64 9.81
CA PHE A 205 6.12 -1.85 9.36
C PHE A 205 4.92 -2.01 10.30
N ALA A 206 4.72 -3.23 10.78
CA ALA A 206 3.80 -3.59 11.85
C ALA A 206 4.38 -4.82 12.59
N PRO A 207 3.88 -5.19 13.78
CA PRO A 207 4.23 -6.46 14.41
C PRO A 207 3.97 -7.64 13.45
N GLY A 208 5.00 -8.43 13.15
CA GLY A 208 4.92 -9.52 12.16
C GLY A 208 4.92 -9.10 10.67
N TYR A 209 5.10 -7.81 10.37
CA TYR A 209 5.18 -7.29 9.00
C TYR A 209 6.56 -6.69 8.71
N PHE A 210 7.37 -7.50 8.03
CA PHE A 210 8.74 -7.19 7.63
C PHE A 210 8.73 -6.78 6.16
N VAL A 211 9.34 -5.63 5.83
CA VAL A 211 9.61 -5.25 4.44
C VAL A 211 11.09 -5.48 4.14
N TRP A 212 11.97 -4.66 4.72
CA TRP A 212 13.40 -4.64 4.39
C TRP A 212 14.30 -5.31 5.41
N ALA A 213 13.84 -5.44 6.67
CA ALA A 213 14.67 -5.88 7.80
C ALA A 213 15.36 -7.24 7.59
N VAL A 214 14.72 -8.20 6.93
CA VAL A 214 15.30 -9.54 6.66
C VAL A 214 16.46 -9.45 5.67
N LEU A 215 16.31 -8.66 4.59
CA LEU A 215 17.36 -8.43 3.61
C LEU A 215 18.54 -7.65 4.21
N ILE A 216 18.26 -6.59 4.98
CA ILE A 216 19.27 -5.79 5.70
C ILE A 216 20.06 -6.68 6.68
N ALA A 217 19.38 -7.52 7.46
CA ALA A 217 20.03 -8.43 8.41
C ALA A 217 20.93 -9.48 7.72
N ASN A 218 20.60 -9.92 6.50
CA ASN A 218 21.45 -10.83 5.73
C ASN A 218 22.64 -10.10 5.07
N LEU A 219 22.45 -8.90 4.53
CA LEU A 219 23.54 -8.04 4.04
C LEU A 219 24.55 -7.74 5.15
N ALA A 220 24.09 -7.45 6.37
CA ALA A 220 24.94 -7.20 7.52
C ALA A 220 25.89 -8.38 7.86
N ARG A 221 25.52 -9.63 7.56
CA ARG A 221 26.39 -10.80 7.77
C ARG A 221 27.66 -10.78 6.92
N ILE A 222 27.65 -10.11 5.76
CA ILE A 222 28.84 -9.94 4.91
C ILE A 222 29.53 -8.57 5.07
N GLY A 223 29.20 -7.81 6.13
CA GLY A 223 29.87 -6.56 6.48
C GLY A 223 29.24 -5.29 5.89
N TYR A 224 27.94 -5.31 5.59
CA TYR A 224 27.18 -4.07 5.39
C TYR A 224 26.77 -3.44 6.72
N GLU A 225 26.76 -2.11 6.77
CA GLU A 225 26.40 -1.28 7.92
C GLU A 225 25.86 0.08 7.43
N GLU A 226 25.42 0.97 8.34
CA GLU A 226 24.79 2.24 7.95
C GLU A 226 25.65 3.14 7.03
N LYS A 227 26.99 3.06 7.13
CA LYS A 227 27.91 3.84 6.28
C LYS A 227 27.94 3.40 4.80
N ASN A 228 27.42 2.22 4.48
CA ASN A 228 27.35 1.69 3.11
C ASN A 228 25.97 1.12 2.74
N MET A 229 24.93 1.43 3.52
CA MET A 229 23.52 1.16 3.24
C MET A 229 22.67 2.43 3.43
N TYR A 230 21.94 2.85 2.40
CA TYR A 230 21.07 4.02 2.43
C TYR A 230 19.62 3.65 2.11
N MET A 231 18.67 4.12 2.92
CA MET A 231 17.24 4.04 2.63
C MET A 231 16.77 5.37 2.02
N ALA A 232 16.44 5.35 0.73
CA ALA A 232 15.91 6.48 -0.02
C ALA A 232 14.42 6.72 0.28
N ALA A 233 14.10 7.01 1.54
CA ALA A 233 12.72 7.23 1.99
C ALA A 233 12.12 8.51 1.38
N TYR A 234 10.91 8.39 0.83
CA TYR A 234 10.11 9.47 0.25
C TYR A 234 8.64 9.34 0.69
N ASP A 235 7.86 10.41 0.56
CA ASP A 235 6.42 10.35 0.77
C ASP A 235 5.75 9.71 -0.45
N TRP A 236 5.34 8.45 -0.29
CA TRP A 236 4.79 7.62 -1.36
C TRP A 236 3.34 7.97 -1.74
N ARG A 237 2.75 9.02 -1.18
CA ARG A 237 1.41 9.52 -1.56
C ARG A 237 1.46 10.51 -2.71
N ILE A 238 2.48 11.37 -2.75
CA ILE A 238 2.57 12.51 -3.69
C ILE A 238 3.26 12.12 -5.00
N SER A 239 2.93 12.83 -6.07
CA SER A 239 3.53 12.58 -7.40
C SER A 239 5.06 12.69 -7.36
N PHE A 240 5.74 11.94 -8.24
CA PHE A 240 7.20 11.77 -8.13
C PHE A 240 7.98 13.09 -8.24
N GLN A 241 7.56 14.00 -9.12
CA GLN A 241 8.15 15.33 -9.22
C GLN A 241 7.83 16.20 -7.99
N ASN A 242 6.65 16.05 -7.37
CA ASN A 242 6.30 16.80 -6.17
C ASN A 242 7.14 16.38 -4.94
N THR A 243 7.74 15.18 -4.93
CA THR A 243 8.76 14.82 -3.91
C THR A 243 10.00 15.72 -3.95
N GLU A 244 10.32 16.30 -5.11
CA GLU A 244 11.37 17.30 -5.26
C GLU A 244 10.85 18.71 -4.92
N VAL A 245 9.68 19.10 -5.42
CA VAL A 245 9.09 20.43 -5.17
C VAL A 245 8.83 20.68 -3.68
N ARG A 246 8.26 19.69 -2.96
CA ARG A 246 7.91 19.84 -1.54
C ARG A 246 9.12 19.65 -0.62
N ASP A 247 9.90 18.60 -0.87
CA ASP A 247 10.89 18.10 0.10
C ASP A 247 12.33 18.06 -0.42
N GLN A 248 12.61 18.37 -1.70
CA GLN A 248 13.94 18.25 -2.33
C GLN A 248 14.50 16.81 -2.28
N THR A 249 13.62 15.82 -2.44
CA THR A 249 13.94 14.40 -2.22
C THR A 249 14.83 13.80 -3.31
N LEU A 250 14.61 14.16 -4.59
CA LEU A 250 15.43 13.66 -5.71
C LEU A 250 16.84 14.28 -5.62
N SER A 251 16.95 15.55 -5.25
CA SER A 251 18.23 16.20 -4.93
C SER A 251 18.96 15.52 -3.78
N ARG A 252 18.27 15.13 -2.70
CA ARG A 252 18.88 14.35 -1.60
C ARG A 252 19.35 12.96 -2.05
N ILE A 253 18.56 12.24 -2.85
CA ILE A 253 18.95 10.92 -3.37
C ILE A 253 20.20 11.03 -4.24
N LYS A 254 20.27 12.02 -5.14
CA LYS A 254 21.48 12.34 -5.93
C LYS A 254 22.68 12.58 -5.01
N SER A 255 22.60 13.53 -4.08
CA SER A 255 23.71 13.90 -3.20
C SER A 255 24.19 12.74 -2.31
N ASN A 256 23.26 11.92 -1.81
CA ASN A 256 23.61 10.74 -1.01
C ASN A 256 24.30 9.67 -1.85
N ILE A 257 23.89 9.44 -3.10
CA ILE A 257 24.59 8.50 -4.00
C ILE A 257 26.00 9.00 -4.35
N GLU A 258 26.16 10.29 -4.66
CA GLU A 258 27.46 10.92 -4.91
C GLU A 258 28.39 10.81 -3.68
N LEU A 259 27.84 11.02 -2.47
CA LEU A 259 28.55 10.83 -1.20
C LEU A 259 28.92 9.36 -0.95
N MET A 260 28.03 8.41 -1.20
CA MET A 260 28.30 6.99 -1.03
C MET A 260 29.41 6.51 -1.97
N VAL A 261 29.37 6.88 -3.25
CA VAL A 261 30.39 6.47 -4.24
C VAL A 261 31.75 7.06 -3.89
N SER A 262 31.81 8.34 -3.50
CA SER A 262 33.07 8.99 -3.12
C SER A 262 33.67 8.45 -1.82
N THR A 263 32.84 8.16 -0.80
CA THR A 263 33.30 7.59 0.49
C THR A 263 33.63 6.10 0.42
N ASN A 264 33.00 5.33 -0.46
CA ASN A 264 33.29 3.90 -0.67
C ASN A 264 34.31 3.68 -1.80
N GLY A 265 35.34 4.53 -1.90
CA GLY A 265 36.50 4.32 -2.78
C GLY A 265 36.16 4.26 -4.28
N GLY A 266 35.19 5.05 -4.74
CA GLY A 266 34.76 5.09 -6.13
C GLY A 266 33.89 3.91 -6.56
N LYS A 267 33.39 3.08 -5.64
CA LYS A 267 32.49 1.96 -5.97
C LYS A 267 31.08 2.47 -6.23
N LYS A 268 30.65 2.37 -7.50
CA LYS A 268 29.27 2.61 -7.96
C LYS A 268 28.25 1.85 -7.07
N VAL A 269 27.11 2.46 -6.76
CA VAL A 269 26.04 1.87 -5.93
C VAL A 269 25.33 0.69 -6.62
N VAL A 270 24.81 -0.24 -5.82
CA VAL A 270 23.75 -1.17 -6.24
C VAL A 270 22.44 -0.65 -5.67
N VAL A 271 21.44 -0.44 -6.52
CA VAL A 271 20.15 0.13 -6.13
C VAL A 271 19.09 -0.97 -6.15
N ILE A 272 18.30 -1.06 -5.08
CA ILE A 272 17.29 -2.10 -4.85
C ILE A 272 15.93 -1.41 -4.65
N PRO A 273 15.22 -1.06 -5.73
CA PRO A 273 13.84 -0.62 -5.65
C PRO A 273 12.85 -1.77 -5.52
N HIS A 274 11.83 -1.61 -4.68
CA HIS A 274 10.69 -2.53 -4.54
C HIS A 274 9.39 -1.89 -5.07
N SER A 275 8.56 -2.67 -5.76
CA SER A 275 7.21 -2.28 -6.17
C SER A 275 7.18 -0.91 -6.89
N MET A 276 6.29 0.02 -6.52
CA MET A 276 6.23 1.38 -7.09
C MET A 276 7.57 2.15 -7.04
N GLY A 277 8.48 1.81 -6.09
CA GLY A 277 9.82 2.37 -6.01
C GLY A 277 10.66 2.15 -7.27
N VAL A 278 10.31 1.14 -8.09
CA VAL A 278 10.90 0.88 -9.41
C VAL A 278 10.55 1.99 -10.40
N LEU A 279 9.28 2.43 -10.41
CA LEU A 279 8.83 3.55 -11.25
C LEU A 279 9.39 4.88 -10.74
N TYR A 280 9.49 5.04 -9.41
CA TYR A 280 10.11 6.22 -8.79
C TYR A 280 11.60 6.32 -9.13
N PHE A 281 12.34 5.20 -9.12
CA PHE A 281 13.75 5.22 -9.48
C PHE A 281 13.99 5.35 -11.00
N LEU A 282 13.09 4.84 -11.84
CA LEU A 282 13.09 5.12 -13.28
C LEU A 282 12.93 6.63 -13.55
N HIS A 283 12.00 7.28 -12.84
CA HIS A 283 11.84 8.75 -12.86
C HIS A 283 13.10 9.47 -12.38
N PHE A 284 13.70 9.03 -11.26
CA PHE A 284 14.94 9.60 -10.73
C PHE A 284 16.10 9.51 -11.73
N MET A 285 16.30 8.37 -12.41
CA MET A 285 17.37 8.21 -13.40
C MET A 285 17.26 9.21 -14.55
N LYS A 286 16.04 9.58 -14.96
CA LYS A 286 15.85 10.65 -15.96
C LYS A 286 15.96 12.04 -15.38
N TRP A 287 15.37 12.28 -14.22
CA TRP A 287 15.46 13.55 -13.52
C TRP A 287 16.92 13.95 -13.27
N VAL A 288 17.78 13.01 -12.86
CA VAL A 288 19.19 13.31 -12.55
C VAL A 288 20.04 13.55 -13.80
N GLU A 289 19.74 12.91 -14.93
CA GLU A 289 20.39 13.20 -16.22
C GLU A 289 19.95 14.55 -16.80
N ALA A 290 18.68 14.92 -16.61
CA ALA A 290 18.06 16.12 -17.20
C ALA A 290 18.62 17.44 -16.63
N PRO A 291 18.66 18.52 -17.44
CA PRO A 291 19.20 19.81 -17.02
C PRO A 291 18.29 20.55 -16.05
N VAL A 292 18.90 21.40 -15.22
CA VAL A 292 18.19 22.40 -14.39
C VAL A 292 17.44 23.39 -15.28
N PRO A 293 16.27 23.92 -14.85
CA PRO A 293 15.64 23.73 -13.54
C PRO A 293 14.68 22.52 -13.43
N MET A 294 14.45 21.75 -14.50
CA MET A 294 13.47 20.64 -14.47
C MET A 294 14.04 19.35 -13.88
N GLY A 295 15.31 19.07 -14.18
CA GLY A 295 16.09 17.95 -13.64
C GLY A 295 17.21 18.39 -12.70
N GLY A 296 17.88 17.40 -12.11
CA GLY A 296 18.95 17.55 -11.12
C GLY A 296 20.33 17.90 -11.68
N GLY A 297 20.49 18.04 -13.00
CA GLY A 297 21.73 18.54 -13.61
C GLY A 297 22.97 17.68 -13.35
N GLY A 298 22.82 16.36 -13.22
CA GLY A 298 23.95 15.41 -13.15
C GLY A 298 24.57 15.11 -14.52
N GLY A 299 23.81 15.31 -15.60
CA GLY A 299 24.25 15.09 -16.99
C GLY A 299 24.12 13.62 -17.45
N PRO A 300 24.28 13.36 -18.77
CA PRO A 300 23.90 12.09 -19.40
C PRO A 300 24.74 10.88 -19.01
N ASP A 301 25.90 11.09 -18.38
CA ASP A 301 26.74 9.99 -17.88
C ASP A 301 26.49 9.69 -16.39
N TRP A 302 25.59 10.41 -15.71
CA TRP A 302 25.50 10.35 -14.24
C TRP A 302 25.20 8.94 -13.75
N CYS A 303 24.26 8.25 -14.39
CA CYS A 303 23.95 6.85 -14.08
C CYS A 303 25.14 5.93 -14.34
N ALA A 304 25.86 6.12 -15.46
CA ALA A 304 27.04 5.33 -15.82
C ALA A 304 28.21 5.52 -14.83
N LYS A 305 28.35 6.72 -14.26
CA LYS A 305 29.38 7.08 -13.28
C LYS A 305 29.07 6.56 -11.87
N HIS A 306 27.80 6.49 -11.49
CA HIS A 306 27.40 6.21 -10.10
C HIS A 306 26.71 4.87 -9.85
N ILE A 307 26.11 4.20 -10.84
CA ILE A 307 25.31 2.97 -10.63
C ILE A 307 26.01 1.74 -11.24
N LYS A 308 26.12 0.65 -10.47
CA LYS A 308 26.60 -0.67 -10.92
C LYS A 308 25.46 -1.55 -11.41
N ALA A 309 24.37 -1.60 -10.65
CA ALA A 309 23.23 -2.44 -10.95
C ALA A 309 21.94 -1.87 -10.35
N LEU A 310 20.82 -2.19 -11.00
CA LEU A 310 19.47 -1.87 -10.57
C LEU A 310 18.70 -3.20 -10.39
N ILE A 311 18.39 -3.57 -9.15
CA ILE A 311 17.74 -4.83 -8.80
C ILE A 311 16.27 -4.55 -8.45
N ASN A 312 15.41 -4.59 -9.46
CA ASN A 312 13.99 -4.26 -9.32
C ASN A 312 13.24 -5.45 -8.75
N ILE A 313 12.68 -5.32 -7.54
CA ILE A 313 11.91 -6.39 -6.88
C ILE A 313 10.40 -6.11 -7.06
N GLY A 314 9.68 -7.00 -7.73
CA GLY A 314 8.23 -6.89 -7.96
C GLY A 314 7.83 -5.62 -8.72
N GLY A 315 8.65 -5.16 -9.69
CA GLY A 315 8.47 -3.86 -10.33
C GLY A 315 7.28 -3.78 -11.30
N PRO A 316 6.23 -2.98 -11.05
CA PRO A 316 5.05 -2.89 -11.90
C PRO A 316 5.31 -1.94 -13.09
N PHE A 317 6.25 -2.27 -13.96
CA PHE A 317 6.69 -1.40 -15.07
C PHE A 317 5.50 -0.90 -15.91
N LEU A 318 4.57 -1.80 -16.24
CA LEU A 318 3.40 -1.51 -17.04
C LEU A 318 2.17 -1.09 -16.21
N GLY A 319 2.29 -0.93 -14.88
CA GLY A 319 1.16 -0.74 -13.97
C GLY A 319 0.50 -2.04 -13.52
N VAL A 320 -0.60 -1.96 -12.75
CA VAL A 320 -1.37 -3.12 -12.25
C VAL A 320 -2.88 -2.89 -12.39
N PRO A 321 -3.67 -3.91 -12.81
CA PRO A 321 -5.13 -3.81 -12.88
C PRO A 321 -5.77 -3.48 -11.52
N LYS A 322 -5.17 -3.96 -10.43
CA LYS A 322 -5.53 -3.70 -9.03
C LYS A 322 -5.64 -2.21 -8.68
N ALA A 323 -4.81 -1.35 -9.29
CA ALA A 323 -4.88 0.10 -9.08
C ALA A 323 -6.16 0.71 -9.70
N VAL A 324 -6.65 0.14 -10.80
CA VAL A 324 -7.86 0.59 -11.49
C VAL A 324 -9.09 0.36 -10.62
N ALA A 325 -9.28 -0.87 -10.12
CA ALA A 325 -10.40 -1.21 -9.24
C ALA A 325 -10.38 -0.39 -7.93
N GLY A 326 -9.19 -0.21 -7.33
CA GLY A 326 -9.00 0.64 -6.16
C GLY A 326 -9.37 2.12 -6.38
N LEU A 327 -9.09 2.71 -7.54
CA LEU A 327 -9.49 4.09 -7.86
C LEU A 327 -10.96 4.19 -8.32
N PHE A 328 -11.48 3.12 -8.95
CA PHE A 328 -12.82 3.05 -9.52
C PHE A 328 -13.91 2.83 -8.44
N SER A 329 -13.92 1.68 -7.76
CA SER A 329 -14.91 1.36 -6.71
C SER A 329 -14.36 1.32 -5.28
N ALA A 330 -13.05 1.50 -5.10
CA ALA A 330 -12.34 1.24 -3.83
C ALA A 330 -12.41 -0.22 -3.36
N GLU A 331 -12.80 -1.13 -4.25
CA GLU A 331 -12.71 -2.58 -4.05
C GLU A 331 -11.45 -3.09 -4.75
N ALA A 332 -10.38 -3.29 -3.99
CA ALA A 332 -9.35 -4.26 -4.34
C ALA A 332 -9.55 -5.48 -3.44
N LYS A 333 -9.09 -6.67 -3.87
CA LYS A 333 -9.09 -7.89 -3.03
C LYS A 333 -8.37 -7.67 -1.68
N ASP A 334 -7.48 -6.67 -1.66
CA ASP A 334 -6.75 -6.13 -0.51
C ASP A 334 -7.60 -5.30 0.48
N VAL A 335 -8.91 -5.57 0.58
CA VAL A 335 -9.62 -5.43 1.87
C VAL A 335 -8.83 -6.15 2.98
N ALA A 336 -8.05 -7.20 2.64
CA ALA A 336 -7.04 -7.79 3.51
C ALA A 336 -5.96 -6.81 4.02
N VAL A 337 -5.43 -5.91 3.18
CA VAL A 337 -4.46 -4.88 3.61
C VAL A 337 -5.15 -3.91 4.56
N ALA A 338 -6.33 -3.41 4.23
CA ALA A 338 -7.08 -2.50 5.11
C ALA A 338 -7.53 -3.17 6.44
N ARG A 339 -7.90 -4.47 6.43
CA ARG A 339 -8.18 -5.27 7.64
C ARG A 339 -6.93 -5.52 8.49
N SER A 340 -5.78 -5.82 7.88
CA SER A 340 -4.52 -5.99 8.61
C SER A 340 -3.99 -4.67 9.19
N ILE A 341 -4.27 -3.55 8.51
CA ILE A 341 -3.90 -2.21 8.95
C ILE A 341 -4.88 -1.69 10.00
N ALA A 342 -6.17 -2.07 9.97
CA ALA A 342 -7.19 -1.59 10.90
C ALA A 342 -8.40 -2.56 11.05
N PRO A 343 -8.28 -3.67 11.81
CA PRO A 343 -9.32 -4.72 11.83
C PRO A 343 -10.68 -4.18 12.33
N GLY A 344 -10.69 -3.47 13.46
CA GLY A 344 -11.90 -2.89 14.04
C GLY A 344 -12.53 -1.72 13.25
N VAL A 345 -11.95 -1.28 12.13
CA VAL A 345 -12.49 -0.18 11.30
C VAL A 345 -13.34 -0.71 10.13
N LEU A 346 -13.08 -1.94 9.67
CA LEU A 346 -13.85 -2.58 8.60
C LEU A 346 -14.77 -3.69 9.09
N ASP A 347 -14.42 -4.39 10.18
CA ASP A 347 -15.26 -5.45 10.76
C ASP A 347 -16.40 -4.88 11.64
N SER A 348 -16.88 -3.67 11.31
CA SER A 348 -18.06 -3.03 11.92
C SER A 348 -19.20 -2.98 10.90
N ASP A 349 -20.04 -4.03 10.91
CA ASP A 349 -21.18 -4.24 10.01
C ASP A 349 -22.24 -3.11 10.03
N PHE A 350 -22.11 -2.15 10.94
CA PHE A 350 -22.97 -0.97 11.07
C PHE A 350 -22.40 0.30 10.40
N LEU A 351 -21.13 0.32 9.97
CA LEU A 351 -20.44 1.55 9.49
C LEU A 351 -19.64 1.41 8.18
N GLY A 352 -19.29 0.19 7.76
CA GLY A 352 -18.31 -0.05 6.67
C GLY A 352 -18.55 0.72 5.36
N GLN A 353 -19.81 0.94 4.95
CA GLN A 353 -20.14 1.65 3.70
C GLN A 353 -19.81 3.16 3.74
N THR A 354 -19.89 3.81 4.90
CA THR A 354 -19.45 5.21 5.05
C THR A 354 -17.92 5.28 5.15
N THR A 355 -17.28 4.31 5.79
CA THR A 355 -15.82 4.17 5.80
C THR A 355 -15.25 4.08 4.38
N LEU A 356 -15.85 3.31 3.48
CA LEU A 356 -15.42 3.20 2.08
C LEU A 356 -15.46 4.53 1.32
N ARG A 357 -16.48 5.39 1.54
CA ARG A 357 -16.53 6.74 0.94
C ARG A 357 -15.35 7.61 1.38
N HIS A 358 -14.99 7.56 2.66
CA HIS A 358 -13.82 8.27 3.20
C HIS A 358 -12.49 7.72 2.67
N VAL A 359 -12.34 6.39 2.59
CA VAL A 359 -11.15 5.73 2.02
C VAL A 359 -10.99 6.03 0.53
N MET A 360 -12.06 6.00 -0.26
CA MET A 360 -12.05 6.39 -1.67
C MET A 360 -11.60 7.85 -1.82
N ARG A 361 -12.19 8.79 -1.07
CA ARG A 361 -11.81 10.21 -1.13
C ARG A 361 -10.33 10.41 -0.82
N MET A 362 -9.80 9.77 0.23
CA MET A 362 -8.38 9.84 0.59
C MET A 362 -7.47 9.23 -0.48
N THR A 363 -7.76 8.00 -0.93
CA THR A 363 -6.91 7.31 -1.93
C THR A 363 -6.90 8.02 -3.28
N ARG A 364 -8.02 8.62 -3.71
CA ARG A 364 -8.09 9.53 -4.88
C ARG A 364 -7.32 10.85 -4.72
N THR A 365 -6.70 11.14 -3.56
CA THR A 365 -5.72 12.24 -3.38
C THR A 365 -4.26 11.78 -3.42
N TRP A 366 -4.00 10.48 -3.42
CA TRP A 366 -2.63 9.94 -3.46
C TRP A 366 -2.16 9.80 -4.91
N ASP A 367 -1.80 10.92 -5.54
CA ASP A 367 -1.40 11.00 -6.97
C ASP A 367 -0.33 9.98 -7.38
N ALA A 368 0.54 9.53 -6.46
CA ALA A 368 1.50 8.46 -6.72
C ALA A 368 0.85 7.13 -7.14
N THR A 369 -0.35 6.81 -6.62
CA THR A 369 -1.12 5.61 -7.02
C THR A 369 -1.40 5.58 -8.52
N MET A 370 -1.52 6.74 -9.14
CA MET A 370 -1.84 6.86 -10.56
C MET A 370 -0.67 6.42 -11.44
N SER A 371 0.58 6.47 -10.93
CA SER A 371 1.74 5.85 -11.60
C SER A 371 1.56 4.33 -11.83
N LEU A 372 0.65 3.68 -11.10
CA LEU A 372 0.36 2.25 -11.18
C LEU A 372 -0.80 1.92 -12.14
N ILE A 373 -1.43 2.90 -12.79
CA ILE A 373 -2.45 2.64 -13.83
C ILE A 373 -1.80 1.87 -15.02
N PRO A 374 -2.49 0.90 -15.64
CA PRO A 374 -2.03 0.17 -16.82
C PRO A 374 -1.52 1.08 -17.95
N LYS A 375 -0.33 0.79 -18.48
CA LYS A 375 0.37 1.56 -19.51
C LYS A 375 0.45 0.81 -20.83
N GLY A 376 0.42 1.55 -21.92
CA GLY A 376 0.53 1.08 -23.30
C GLY A 376 -0.78 0.58 -23.92
N GLY A 377 -1.90 0.71 -23.20
CA GLY A 377 -3.23 0.36 -23.71
C GLY A 377 -3.33 -1.05 -24.27
N ASP A 378 -4.22 -1.22 -25.25
CA ASP A 378 -4.58 -2.51 -25.82
C ASP A 378 -3.41 -3.20 -26.54
N THR A 379 -2.43 -2.44 -27.03
CA THR A 379 -1.18 -2.98 -27.62
C THR A 379 -0.40 -3.84 -26.64
N ILE A 380 -0.48 -3.52 -25.34
CA ILE A 380 0.23 -4.23 -24.26
C ILE A 380 -0.69 -5.19 -23.52
N TRP A 381 -1.92 -4.78 -23.19
CA TRP A 381 -2.80 -5.53 -22.27
C TRP A 381 -3.86 -6.37 -22.97
N GLY A 382 -3.98 -6.30 -24.30
CA GLY A 382 -5.02 -6.98 -25.06
C GLY A 382 -6.24 -6.09 -25.36
N GLY A 383 -7.04 -6.52 -26.33
CA GLY A 383 -8.29 -5.87 -26.73
C GLY A 383 -9.53 -6.70 -26.33
N LEU A 384 -10.63 -6.55 -27.07
CA LEU A 384 -11.88 -7.26 -26.78
C LEU A 384 -11.77 -8.80 -26.93
N ASP A 385 -11.00 -9.30 -27.90
CA ASP A 385 -10.92 -10.74 -28.24
C ASP A 385 -9.50 -11.32 -28.21
N TRP A 386 -8.54 -10.64 -27.55
CA TRP A 386 -7.18 -11.16 -27.42
C TRP A 386 -6.47 -10.63 -26.16
N SER A 387 -5.54 -11.42 -25.62
CA SER A 387 -4.55 -10.91 -24.65
C SER A 387 -3.19 -11.60 -24.83
N PRO A 388 -2.09 -11.03 -24.29
CA PRO A 388 -0.79 -11.70 -24.29
C PRO A 388 -0.81 -13.06 -23.60
N GLU A 389 -1.59 -13.20 -22.51
CA GLU A 389 -1.63 -14.36 -21.62
C GLU A 389 -2.62 -15.47 -22.05
N GLU A 390 -3.33 -15.31 -23.16
CA GLU A 390 -4.33 -16.27 -23.66
C GLU A 390 -3.81 -17.71 -23.74
N GLY A 391 -4.52 -18.67 -23.13
CA GLY A 391 -4.09 -20.07 -23.08
C GLY A 391 -2.91 -20.33 -22.13
N SER A 392 -2.69 -19.44 -21.15
CA SER A 392 -1.84 -19.72 -19.99
C SER A 392 -2.60 -20.50 -18.90
N VAL A 393 -1.85 -21.14 -18.02
CA VAL A 393 -2.38 -21.91 -16.88
C VAL A 393 -2.80 -20.96 -15.75
N CYS A 394 -3.97 -21.22 -15.16
CA CYS A 394 -4.56 -20.37 -14.12
C CYS A 394 -4.11 -20.79 -12.72
N PRO A 395 -3.41 -19.94 -11.94
CA PRO A 395 -2.97 -20.34 -10.60
C PRO A 395 -4.16 -20.45 -9.63
N PRO A 396 -4.16 -21.43 -8.71
CA PRO A 396 -3.09 -22.38 -8.41
C PRO A 396 -3.12 -23.67 -9.27
N ASP A 397 -4.19 -23.91 -10.02
CA ASP A 397 -4.55 -25.22 -10.57
C ASP A 397 -3.82 -25.52 -11.89
N LYS A 398 -2.81 -26.38 -11.81
CA LYS A 398 -1.81 -26.62 -12.87
C LYS A 398 -2.34 -27.31 -14.14
N GLU A 399 -3.60 -27.74 -14.13
CA GLU A 399 -4.23 -28.51 -15.22
C GLU A 399 -5.27 -27.69 -16.00
N GLU A 400 -5.61 -26.47 -15.55
CA GLU A 400 -6.63 -25.62 -16.17
C GLU A 400 -6.02 -24.47 -16.97
N TYR A 401 -6.48 -24.34 -18.22
CA TYR A 401 -6.01 -23.34 -19.19
C TYR A 401 -7.08 -22.27 -19.42
N SER A 402 -6.65 -21.01 -19.50
CA SER A 402 -7.46 -19.81 -19.79
C SER A 402 -7.99 -19.70 -21.24
N ASN A 403 -8.33 -20.83 -21.86
CA ASN A 403 -8.85 -20.89 -23.23
C ASN A 403 -10.23 -20.23 -23.30
N GLY A 404 -10.38 -19.19 -24.14
CA GLY A 404 -11.61 -18.42 -24.27
C GLY A 404 -11.79 -17.27 -23.26
N ILE A 405 -10.80 -17.00 -22.40
CA ILE A 405 -10.88 -15.91 -21.43
C ILE A 405 -10.34 -14.60 -22.01
N ASN A 406 -11.23 -13.62 -22.17
CA ASN A 406 -10.94 -12.32 -22.79
C ASN A 406 -10.27 -11.33 -21.83
N TYR A 407 -9.07 -11.64 -21.30
CA TYR A 407 -8.38 -10.81 -20.30
C TYR A 407 -8.12 -9.35 -20.73
N GLY A 408 -8.15 -9.01 -22.02
CA GLY A 408 -8.06 -7.60 -22.47
C GLY A 408 -9.27 -6.74 -22.04
N ARG A 409 -10.41 -7.37 -21.71
CA ARG A 409 -11.62 -6.74 -21.13
C ARG A 409 -11.44 -6.44 -19.64
N MET A 410 -10.57 -5.48 -19.33
CA MET A 410 -10.13 -5.19 -17.95
C MET A 410 -11.27 -4.89 -16.97
N ILE A 411 -12.36 -4.28 -17.43
CA ILE A 411 -13.65 -4.20 -16.72
C ILE A 411 -14.76 -4.65 -17.67
N SER A 412 -15.67 -5.51 -17.22
CA SER A 412 -16.90 -5.90 -17.94
C SER A 412 -18.12 -5.76 -17.02
N PHE A 413 -19.18 -5.11 -17.46
CA PHE A 413 -20.44 -5.00 -16.74
C PHE A 413 -21.37 -6.17 -17.09
N GLY A 414 -21.57 -7.10 -16.16
CA GLY A 414 -22.26 -8.37 -16.39
C GLY A 414 -21.33 -9.51 -16.84
N ASN A 415 -21.62 -10.74 -16.42
CA ASN A 415 -20.82 -11.91 -16.80
C ASN A 415 -21.16 -12.42 -18.21
N ASP A 416 -22.42 -12.27 -18.62
CA ASP A 416 -22.89 -12.44 -19.99
C ASP A 416 -22.07 -11.59 -20.97
N ILE A 417 -21.81 -10.32 -20.61
CA ILE A 417 -20.94 -9.41 -21.37
C ILE A 417 -19.45 -9.82 -21.32
N ALA A 418 -18.98 -10.34 -20.18
CA ALA A 418 -17.60 -10.81 -20.06
C ALA A 418 -17.31 -12.02 -20.98
N GLU A 419 -18.29 -12.91 -21.15
CA GLU A 419 -18.21 -14.14 -21.96
C GLU A 419 -18.64 -13.95 -23.43
N ALA A 420 -19.45 -12.94 -23.75
CA ALA A 420 -20.00 -12.73 -25.10
C ALA A 420 -18.92 -12.55 -26.21
N PRO A 421 -19.17 -12.97 -27.47
CA PRO A 421 -18.36 -12.58 -28.62
C PRO A 421 -18.39 -11.04 -28.79
N ALA A 422 -17.26 -10.38 -29.09
CA ALA A 422 -17.26 -8.91 -29.21
C ALA A 422 -18.19 -8.36 -30.31
N THR A 423 -18.54 -9.17 -31.32
CA THR A 423 -19.55 -8.84 -32.34
C THR A 423 -20.96 -8.61 -31.78
N GLU A 424 -21.22 -9.04 -30.54
CA GLU A 424 -22.50 -8.87 -29.84
C GLU A 424 -22.44 -7.74 -28.79
N ILE A 425 -21.26 -7.17 -28.53
CA ILE A 425 -21.03 -6.13 -27.52
C ILE A 425 -21.19 -4.74 -28.15
N ASP A 426 -22.44 -4.34 -28.35
CA ASP A 426 -22.78 -2.97 -28.74
C ASP A 426 -22.36 -1.96 -27.64
N GLN A 427 -21.45 -1.03 -27.95
CA GLN A 427 -20.90 -0.05 -26.99
C GLN A 427 -21.42 1.36 -27.28
N THR A 428 -22.19 1.93 -26.36
CA THR A 428 -22.60 3.35 -26.43
C THR A 428 -21.53 4.22 -25.77
N ASP A 429 -20.93 5.17 -26.50
CA ASP A 429 -19.87 6.03 -25.94
C ASP A 429 -20.40 6.89 -24.78
N PHE A 430 -19.66 6.88 -23.67
CA PHE A 430 -19.97 7.58 -22.43
C PHE A 430 -19.28 8.94 -22.33
N ARG A 431 -18.27 9.24 -23.17
CA ARG A 431 -17.42 10.45 -23.05
C ARG A 431 -18.21 11.75 -23.13
N ASP A 432 -19.16 11.81 -24.06
CA ASP A 432 -20.05 12.97 -24.29
C ASP A 432 -21.39 12.85 -23.54
N ALA A 433 -21.55 11.86 -22.63
CA ALA A 433 -22.82 11.64 -21.95
C ALA A 433 -23.13 12.75 -20.93
N GLU A 434 -24.31 13.35 -21.04
CA GLU A 434 -24.81 14.34 -20.08
C GLU A 434 -24.87 13.76 -18.66
N LYS A 435 -23.95 14.20 -17.79
CA LYS A 435 -24.06 14.04 -16.35
C LYS A 435 -25.36 14.71 -15.89
N GLY A 436 -26.19 13.95 -15.18
CA GLY A 436 -27.56 14.37 -14.91
C GLY A 436 -27.64 15.34 -13.73
N ASP A 437 -28.65 16.21 -13.74
CA ASP A 437 -28.98 17.04 -12.58
C ASP A 437 -29.10 16.20 -11.30
N ASN A 438 -28.56 16.73 -10.20
CA ASN A 438 -28.63 16.08 -8.90
C ASN A 438 -30.10 15.84 -8.48
N ILE A 439 -30.43 14.62 -8.03
CA ILE A 439 -31.68 14.37 -7.28
C ILE A 439 -31.54 14.86 -5.82
N ALA A 440 -31.00 16.06 -5.65
CA ALA A 440 -30.72 16.68 -4.36
C ALA A 440 -31.93 17.46 -3.86
N HIS A 441 -33.01 16.76 -3.46
CA HIS A 441 -34.06 17.33 -2.58
C HIS A 441 -34.96 16.29 -1.87
N SER A 442 -34.82 14.99 -2.10
CA SER A 442 -35.71 13.92 -1.57
C SER A 442 -35.46 13.50 -0.11
N ASN A 443 -35.22 14.46 0.81
CA ASN A 443 -35.18 14.29 2.28
C ASN A 443 -34.22 13.23 2.88
N GLY A 444 -33.43 12.51 2.08
CA GLY A 444 -32.46 11.52 2.55
C GLY A 444 -31.17 12.18 3.07
N SER A 445 -30.83 11.94 4.35
CA SER A 445 -29.55 12.38 4.91
C SER A 445 -28.42 11.43 4.50
N CYS A 446 -27.94 11.55 3.27
CA CYS A 446 -26.60 11.09 2.91
C CYS A 446 -25.58 11.98 3.66
N GLY A 447 -25.22 11.61 4.89
CA GLY A 447 -24.35 12.42 5.76
C GLY A 447 -23.00 12.77 5.11
N ASP A 448 -22.51 13.96 5.48
CA ASP A 448 -21.34 14.83 5.13
C ASP A 448 -20.29 14.40 4.08
N THR A 449 -20.15 13.12 3.75
CA THR A 449 -19.15 12.56 2.84
C THR A 449 -19.62 12.57 1.37
N TRP A 450 -19.62 13.76 0.77
CA TRP A 450 -19.83 13.96 -0.68
C TRP A 450 -18.67 13.39 -1.52
N THR A 451 -18.96 12.87 -2.72
CA THR A 451 -17.96 12.34 -3.67
C THR A 451 -18.35 12.65 -5.12
N GLU A 452 -17.38 12.61 -6.05
CA GLU A 452 -17.57 12.87 -7.49
C GLU A 452 -18.68 12.01 -8.15
N TYR A 453 -19.02 10.85 -7.57
CA TYR A 453 -20.14 10.01 -8.03
C TYR A 453 -21.52 10.63 -7.80
N HIS A 454 -21.68 11.45 -6.75
CA HIS A 454 -22.94 12.15 -6.49
C HIS A 454 -23.14 13.26 -7.55
N GLU A 455 -22.07 13.95 -7.94
CA GLU A 455 -22.05 15.00 -8.98
C GLU A 455 -22.25 14.46 -10.41
N MET A 456 -22.05 13.16 -10.63
CA MET A 456 -22.20 12.52 -11.92
C MET A 456 -23.66 12.19 -12.28
N GLY A 457 -24.50 12.02 -11.26
CA GLY A 457 -25.91 11.67 -11.39
C GLY A 457 -26.18 10.30 -12.02
N TRP A 458 -27.43 9.84 -11.94
CA TRP A 458 -27.81 8.52 -12.47
C TRP A 458 -27.59 8.38 -13.98
N ARG A 459 -27.69 9.46 -14.76
CA ARG A 459 -27.40 9.44 -16.21
C ARG A 459 -25.94 9.04 -16.50
N GLY A 460 -24.97 9.67 -15.84
CA GLY A 460 -23.56 9.34 -16.02
C GLY A 460 -23.19 7.96 -15.47
N ILE A 461 -23.83 7.54 -14.36
CA ILE A 461 -23.70 6.17 -13.82
C ILE A 461 -24.18 5.14 -14.85
N LYS A 462 -25.35 5.37 -15.46
CA LYS A 462 -25.88 4.47 -16.49
C LYS A 462 -25.03 4.48 -17.75
N ALA A 463 -24.53 5.62 -18.21
CA ALA A 463 -23.67 5.70 -19.39
C ALA A 463 -22.38 4.88 -19.25
N VAL A 464 -21.75 4.88 -18.07
CA VAL A 464 -20.56 4.05 -17.78
C VAL A 464 -20.90 2.55 -17.81
N ALA A 465 -22.07 2.14 -17.31
CA ALA A 465 -22.51 0.75 -17.39
C ALA A 465 -22.91 0.34 -18.83
N ASP A 466 -23.57 1.23 -19.57
CA ASP A 466 -24.05 1.01 -20.96
C ASP A 466 -22.89 0.92 -21.98
N TYR A 467 -21.68 1.40 -21.65
CA TYR A 467 -20.46 1.15 -22.44
C TYR A 467 -19.98 -0.31 -22.36
N LYS A 468 -20.47 -1.08 -21.36
CA LYS A 468 -20.30 -2.53 -21.15
C LYS A 468 -18.89 -3.02 -20.84
N VAL A 469 -17.89 -2.69 -21.67
CA VAL A 469 -16.53 -3.26 -21.59
C VAL A 469 -15.47 -2.19 -21.73
N TYR A 470 -14.51 -2.18 -20.80
CA TYR A 470 -13.35 -1.29 -20.84
C TYR A 470 -12.07 -2.08 -21.05
N THR A 471 -11.42 -1.86 -22.18
CA THR A 471 -10.02 -2.27 -22.44
C THR A 471 -9.04 -1.24 -21.88
N ALA A 472 -7.75 -1.59 -21.79
CA ALA A 472 -6.71 -0.74 -21.21
C ALA A 472 -6.63 0.67 -21.83
N GLY A 473 -6.89 0.80 -23.13
CA GLY A 473 -6.93 2.09 -23.85
C GLY A 473 -8.10 2.99 -23.44
N SER A 474 -9.19 2.43 -22.91
CA SER A 474 -10.39 3.17 -22.47
C SER A 474 -10.39 3.52 -20.96
N LEU A 475 -9.52 2.91 -20.16
CA LEU A 475 -9.50 3.12 -18.70
C LEU A 475 -9.13 4.54 -18.27
N VAL A 476 -8.28 5.22 -19.05
CA VAL A 476 -7.89 6.62 -18.77
C VAL A 476 -9.09 7.55 -18.96
N ASP A 477 -9.93 7.29 -19.98
CA ASP A 477 -11.16 8.04 -20.23
C ASP A 477 -12.21 7.74 -19.16
N LEU A 478 -12.37 6.48 -18.76
CA LEU A 478 -13.26 6.07 -17.67
C LEU A 478 -12.94 6.83 -16.38
N LEU A 479 -11.68 6.77 -15.94
CA LEU A 479 -11.22 7.46 -14.74
C LEU A 479 -11.36 8.98 -14.89
N SER A 480 -11.18 9.53 -16.09
CA SER A 480 -11.35 10.98 -16.33
C SER A 480 -12.81 11.41 -16.26
N PHE A 481 -13.74 10.54 -16.65
CA PHE A 481 -15.18 10.77 -16.50
C PHE A 481 -15.64 10.64 -15.03
N VAL A 482 -15.19 9.63 -14.28
CA VAL A 482 -15.66 9.36 -12.91
C VAL A 482 -14.85 10.03 -11.78
N ALA A 483 -13.66 10.53 -12.09
CA ALA A 483 -12.73 11.13 -11.13
C ALA A 483 -11.94 12.31 -11.77
N PRO A 484 -12.62 13.32 -12.35
CA PRO A 484 -11.99 14.33 -13.20
C PRO A 484 -10.90 15.12 -12.46
N LYS A 485 -11.09 15.42 -11.17
CA LYS A 485 -10.09 16.21 -10.41
C LYS A 485 -8.82 15.40 -10.11
N MET A 486 -9.00 14.14 -9.74
CA MET A 486 -7.89 13.19 -9.58
C MET A 486 -7.11 13.06 -10.90
N MET A 487 -7.81 12.81 -12.02
CA MET A 487 -7.20 12.65 -13.32
C MET A 487 -6.50 13.92 -13.82
N GLN A 488 -7.05 15.10 -13.55
CA GLN A 488 -6.41 16.39 -13.87
C GLN A 488 -5.06 16.55 -13.17
N ARG A 489 -4.97 16.26 -11.86
CA ARG A 489 -3.68 16.31 -11.13
C ARG A 489 -2.68 15.27 -11.63
N GLY A 490 -3.05 13.99 -11.61
CA GLY A 490 -2.09 12.93 -11.90
C GLY A 490 -1.61 12.93 -13.36
N SER A 491 -2.44 13.34 -14.32
CA SER A 491 -2.04 13.43 -15.74
C SER A 491 -1.05 14.57 -16.05
N ALA A 492 -0.84 15.49 -15.11
CA ALA A 492 0.26 16.46 -15.16
C ALA A 492 1.62 15.82 -14.79
N HIS A 493 1.61 14.71 -14.03
CA HIS A 493 2.81 14.06 -13.48
C HIS A 493 3.08 12.63 -13.98
N HIS A 494 2.09 11.98 -14.58
CA HIS A 494 2.16 10.59 -15.05
C HIS A 494 1.59 10.45 -16.46
N SER A 495 1.84 9.29 -17.07
CA SER A 495 1.51 8.98 -18.46
C SER A 495 1.38 7.48 -18.68
N TYR A 496 0.55 7.12 -19.66
CA TYR A 496 0.04 5.75 -19.87
C TYR A 496 0.18 5.30 -21.32
N GLY A 497 0.81 6.10 -22.19
CA GLY A 497 0.87 5.87 -23.62
C GLY A 497 2.02 4.95 -24.04
N ILE A 498 2.25 4.95 -25.36
CA ILE A 498 3.47 4.47 -26.00
C ILE A 498 3.96 5.62 -26.86
N ALA A 499 5.26 5.93 -26.86
CA ALA A 499 5.77 6.98 -27.74
C ALA A 499 5.76 6.53 -29.21
N ASP A 500 5.37 7.39 -30.15
CA ASP A 500 5.62 7.13 -31.57
C ASP A 500 7.13 7.26 -31.88
N ASP A 501 7.72 8.37 -31.43
CA ASP A 501 9.14 8.69 -31.51
C ASP A 501 9.63 9.17 -30.13
N LEU A 502 10.68 8.53 -29.60
CA LEU A 502 11.27 8.85 -28.30
C LEU A 502 12.27 10.02 -28.36
N ASP A 503 12.54 10.58 -29.55
CA ASP A 503 13.33 11.80 -29.73
C ASP A 503 12.46 13.07 -29.83
N ASP A 504 11.13 12.94 -29.80
CA ASP A 504 10.20 14.07 -29.66
C ASP A 504 10.49 14.85 -28.35
N PRO A 505 10.75 16.17 -28.41
CA PRO A 505 11.05 16.99 -27.23
C PRO A 505 10.01 16.92 -26.10
N LYS A 506 8.75 16.53 -26.36
CA LYS A 506 7.75 16.37 -25.30
C LYS A 506 8.17 15.35 -24.25
N TYR A 507 8.91 14.31 -24.63
CA TYR A 507 9.42 13.27 -23.71
C TYR A 507 10.54 13.76 -22.77
N GLN A 508 11.01 14.99 -22.95
CA GLN A 508 11.86 15.68 -21.98
C GLN A 508 11.06 16.25 -20.79
N HIS A 509 9.72 16.20 -20.80
CA HIS A 509 8.90 16.59 -19.65
C HIS A 509 8.78 15.46 -18.61
N TYR A 510 8.87 15.81 -17.32
CA TYR A 510 8.92 14.84 -16.21
C TYR A 510 7.74 13.85 -16.15
N LYS A 511 6.58 14.19 -16.73
CA LYS A 511 5.40 13.32 -16.77
C LYS A 511 5.61 11.97 -17.47
N TYR A 512 6.62 11.89 -18.34
CA TYR A 512 6.93 10.69 -19.13
C TYR A 512 8.02 9.81 -18.51
N TRP A 513 8.79 10.34 -17.56
CA TRP A 513 9.97 9.66 -17.02
C TRP A 513 9.66 8.44 -16.15
N SER A 514 8.42 8.29 -15.68
CA SER A 514 7.94 7.10 -14.98
C SER A 514 7.26 6.06 -15.90
N ASN A 515 7.08 6.35 -17.19
CA ASN A 515 6.53 5.39 -18.16
C ASN A 515 7.66 4.76 -18.98
N PRO A 516 7.97 3.45 -18.81
CA PRO A 516 9.02 2.76 -19.57
C PRO A 516 8.74 2.61 -21.07
N LEU A 517 7.52 2.93 -21.54
CA LEU A 517 7.11 2.98 -22.95
C LEU A 517 7.17 4.40 -23.56
N GLU A 518 7.51 5.42 -22.75
CA GLU A 518 7.65 6.82 -23.17
C GLU A 518 8.99 7.43 -22.69
N THR A 519 9.95 6.60 -22.26
CA THR A 519 11.31 7.01 -21.92
C THR A 519 12.38 6.04 -22.41
N LYS A 520 13.62 6.53 -22.55
CA LYS A 520 14.81 5.74 -22.90
C LYS A 520 15.58 5.37 -21.62
N LEU A 521 16.24 4.22 -21.58
CA LEU A 521 17.23 3.93 -20.53
C LEU A 521 18.43 4.91 -20.58
N PRO A 522 19.17 5.09 -19.47
CA PRO A 522 20.34 5.98 -19.40
C PRO A 522 21.49 5.54 -20.32
N ASN A 523 22.48 6.41 -20.54
CA ASN A 523 23.68 6.08 -21.33
C ASN A 523 24.72 5.28 -20.50
N ALA A 524 24.34 4.09 -20.04
CA ALA A 524 25.12 3.33 -19.04
C ALA A 524 25.38 1.86 -19.43
N PRO A 525 26.20 1.57 -20.47
CA PRO A 525 26.42 0.21 -20.98
C PRO A 525 27.11 -0.76 -20.00
N GLU A 526 27.79 -0.25 -18.96
CA GLU A 526 28.37 -1.07 -17.87
C GLU A 526 27.38 -1.40 -16.74
N MET A 527 26.20 -0.77 -16.75
CA MET A 527 25.15 -1.03 -15.77
C MET A 527 24.45 -2.35 -16.10
N GLU A 528 23.89 -2.99 -15.10
CA GLU A 528 23.05 -4.19 -15.26
C GLU A 528 21.68 -3.92 -14.62
N ILE A 529 20.61 -4.29 -15.31
CA ILE A 529 19.23 -4.17 -14.82
C ILE A 529 18.68 -5.57 -14.61
N PHE A 530 18.12 -5.82 -13.44
CA PHE A 530 17.49 -7.08 -13.10
C PHE A 530 16.01 -6.83 -12.77
N SER A 531 15.12 -7.69 -13.26
CA SER A 531 13.74 -7.79 -12.78
C SER A 531 13.58 -9.10 -12.01
N LEU A 532 13.42 -8.98 -10.69
CA LEU A 532 13.24 -10.07 -9.74
C LEU A 532 11.79 -10.06 -9.28
N TYR A 533 11.01 -11.11 -9.54
CA TYR A 533 9.60 -11.13 -9.14
C TYR A 533 9.09 -12.54 -8.89
N GLY A 534 7.98 -12.62 -8.15
CA GLY A 534 7.36 -13.88 -7.80
C GLY A 534 6.45 -14.39 -8.90
N VAL A 535 6.34 -15.71 -9.00
CA VAL A 535 5.48 -16.39 -9.97
C VAL A 535 4.76 -17.58 -9.34
N GLY A 536 3.64 -17.98 -9.94
CA GLY A 536 2.79 -19.07 -9.50
C GLY A 536 1.65 -18.67 -8.56
N LEU A 537 1.43 -17.36 -8.32
CA LEU A 537 0.35 -16.87 -7.45
C LEU A 537 -0.81 -16.24 -8.24
N PRO A 538 -2.08 -16.42 -7.79
CA PRO A 538 -3.25 -15.91 -8.49
C PRO A 538 -3.37 -14.39 -8.35
N THR A 539 -3.17 -13.67 -9.46
CA THR A 539 -2.96 -12.22 -9.47
C THR A 539 -4.02 -11.50 -10.31
N GLU A 540 -4.56 -10.39 -9.80
CA GLU A 540 -5.72 -9.70 -10.37
C GLU A 540 -5.45 -9.13 -11.77
N ARG A 541 -6.30 -9.49 -12.74
CA ARG A 541 -6.10 -9.17 -14.17
C ARG A 541 -7.21 -8.36 -14.82
N ALA A 542 -8.45 -8.69 -14.52
CA ALA A 542 -9.67 -8.07 -15.05
C ALA A 542 -10.86 -8.33 -14.09
N TYR A 543 -11.95 -7.61 -14.26
CA TYR A 543 -13.05 -7.58 -13.28
C TYR A 543 -14.44 -7.64 -13.94
N VAL A 544 -15.33 -8.45 -13.37
CA VAL A 544 -16.76 -8.41 -13.65
C VAL A 544 -17.43 -7.49 -12.63
N TYR A 545 -18.15 -6.50 -13.11
CA TYR A 545 -18.82 -5.46 -12.33
C TYR A 545 -20.34 -5.50 -12.50
N LYS A 546 -21.04 -4.96 -11.50
CA LYS A 546 -22.48 -4.70 -11.49
C LYS A 546 -22.79 -3.31 -10.95
N LEU A 547 -24.02 -2.86 -11.19
CA LEU A 547 -24.58 -1.66 -10.54
C LEU A 547 -25.17 -2.01 -9.17
N ALA A 548 -24.93 -1.15 -8.19
CA ALA A 548 -25.58 -1.21 -6.88
C ALA A 548 -27.08 -0.92 -6.99
N GLN A 549 -27.92 -1.69 -6.28
CA GLN A 549 -29.39 -1.59 -6.38
C GLN A 549 -29.98 -0.30 -5.76
N SER A 550 -29.18 0.47 -5.01
CA SER A 550 -29.53 1.80 -4.51
C SER A 550 -28.31 2.72 -4.61
N ALA A 551 -28.34 3.68 -5.54
CA ALA A 551 -27.18 4.52 -5.86
C ALA A 551 -27.15 5.89 -5.14
N GLU A 552 -28.14 6.21 -4.31
CA GLU A 552 -28.36 7.60 -3.84
C GLU A 552 -27.32 8.12 -2.82
N CYS A 553 -26.71 7.25 -2.00
CA CYS A 553 -25.67 7.63 -1.03
C CYS A 553 -24.37 6.80 -1.13
N TYR A 554 -24.15 6.07 -2.23
CA TYR A 554 -23.20 4.95 -2.29
C TYR A 554 -22.30 4.98 -3.53
N ILE A 555 -21.21 4.21 -3.49
CA ILE A 555 -20.39 3.93 -4.69
C ILE A 555 -21.23 3.04 -5.62
N PRO A 556 -21.52 3.46 -6.86
CA PRO A 556 -22.56 2.83 -7.69
C PRO A 556 -22.07 1.58 -8.44
N PHE A 557 -20.76 1.43 -8.61
CA PHE A 557 -20.13 0.29 -9.29
C PHE A 557 -19.53 -0.64 -8.24
N GLN A 558 -19.85 -1.93 -8.32
CA GLN A 558 -19.37 -2.96 -7.40
C GLN A 558 -18.89 -4.18 -8.17
N ILE A 559 -17.78 -4.80 -7.75
CA ILE A 559 -17.32 -6.09 -8.28
C ILE A 559 -18.40 -7.14 -8.00
N ASP A 560 -18.76 -7.95 -9.02
CA ASP A 560 -19.75 -8.99 -8.82
C ASP A 560 -19.16 -10.25 -8.18
N THR A 561 -19.03 -10.20 -6.86
CA THR A 561 -18.56 -11.31 -6.02
C THR A 561 -19.43 -12.58 -6.06
N SER A 562 -20.60 -12.55 -6.72
CA SER A 562 -21.40 -13.76 -6.98
C SER A 562 -20.94 -14.54 -8.23
N VAL A 563 -20.13 -13.92 -9.09
CA VAL A 563 -19.61 -14.51 -10.31
C VAL A 563 -18.32 -15.26 -10.00
N ASN A 564 -18.33 -16.58 -10.21
CA ASN A 564 -17.20 -17.46 -9.99
C ASN A 564 -17.36 -18.68 -10.92
N ASN A 565 -16.30 -19.05 -11.66
CA ASN A 565 -16.35 -20.20 -12.57
C ASN A 565 -15.56 -21.42 -12.06
N GLY A 566 -15.06 -21.38 -10.82
CA GLY A 566 -14.25 -22.42 -10.20
C GLY A 566 -12.78 -22.43 -10.60
N THR A 567 -12.41 -21.69 -11.65
CA THR A 567 -11.11 -21.74 -12.32
C THR A 567 -10.39 -20.38 -12.21
N CYS A 568 -10.09 -19.73 -13.33
CA CYS A 568 -9.44 -18.43 -13.45
C CYS A 568 -10.30 -17.23 -12.98
N LEU A 569 -11.62 -17.38 -12.84
CA LEU A 569 -12.54 -16.32 -12.42
C LEU A 569 -13.09 -16.61 -11.04
N LYS A 570 -12.64 -15.82 -10.06
CA LYS A 570 -12.99 -15.98 -8.65
C LYS A 570 -13.51 -14.67 -8.05
N ASP A 571 -14.70 -14.74 -7.49
CA ASP A 571 -15.34 -13.69 -6.71
C ASP A 571 -15.42 -12.35 -7.49
N GLY A 572 -15.78 -12.44 -8.78
CA GLY A 572 -15.85 -11.33 -9.74
C GLY A 572 -14.50 -10.92 -10.35
N VAL A 573 -13.38 -11.55 -9.96
CA VAL A 573 -12.02 -11.18 -10.41
C VAL A 573 -11.41 -12.28 -11.28
N TYR A 574 -11.03 -11.92 -12.50
CA TYR A 574 -10.20 -12.75 -13.36
C TYR A 574 -8.73 -12.70 -12.91
N LEU A 575 -8.10 -13.87 -12.83
CA LEU A 575 -6.76 -14.06 -12.27
C LEU A 575 -5.79 -14.60 -13.33
N VAL A 576 -4.52 -14.18 -13.23
CA VAL A 576 -3.38 -14.69 -14.02
C VAL A 576 -2.17 -14.96 -13.12
N ASN A 577 -1.08 -15.45 -13.70
CA ASN A 577 0.20 -15.64 -13.03
C ASN A 577 0.87 -14.30 -12.67
N GLY A 578 1.35 -14.18 -11.43
CA GLY A 578 2.01 -13.02 -10.84
C GLY A 578 2.46 -13.27 -9.40
N ASP A 579 2.60 -12.19 -8.63
CA ASP A 579 3.02 -12.18 -7.22
C ASP A 579 1.88 -11.82 -6.23
N GLU A 580 0.62 -12.06 -6.61
CA GLU A 580 -0.65 -11.59 -5.98
C GLU A 580 -0.99 -10.10 -6.22
N THR A 581 -0.02 -9.27 -6.61
CA THR A 581 -0.23 -7.83 -6.85
C THR A 581 0.09 -7.40 -8.28
N VAL A 582 1.19 -7.89 -8.83
CA VAL A 582 1.75 -7.52 -10.13
C VAL A 582 1.69 -8.73 -11.07
N PRO A 583 0.90 -8.68 -12.15
CA PRO A 583 0.93 -9.72 -13.18
C PRO A 583 2.33 -9.85 -13.79
N VAL A 584 2.75 -11.07 -14.12
CA VAL A 584 4.08 -11.33 -14.73
C VAL A 584 4.30 -10.52 -16.01
N LEU A 585 3.24 -10.25 -16.79
CA LEU A 585 3.29 -9.33 -17.93
C LEU A 585 3.92 -7.98 -17.54
N SER A 586 3.47 -7.37 -16.44
CA SER A 586 3.94 -6.06 -15.97
C SER A 586 5.34 -6.09 -15.38
N ALA A 587 5.71 -7.15 -14.67
CA ALA A 587 7.05 -7.29 -14.07
C ALA A 587 8.14 -7.72 -15.07
N GLY A 588 7.77 -8.55 -16.05
CA GLY A 588 8.71 -9.20 -16.97
C GLY A 588 8.90 -8.49 -18.31
N PHE A 589 7.84 -7.94 -18.92
CA PHE A 589 7.85 -7.56 -20.34
C PHE A 589 8.97 -6.61 -20.75
N MET A 590 9.29 -5.61 -19.92
CA MET A 590 10.34 -4.65 -20.23
C MET A 590 11.72 -5.32 -20.28
N CYS A 591 12.04 -6.27 -19.40
CA CYS A 591 13.30 -7.03 -19.50
C CYS A 591 13.23 -8.18 -20.54
N ALA A 592 12.04 -8.72 -20.82
CA ALA A 592 11.88 -9.79 -21.81
C ALA A 592 12.06 -9.30 -23.25
N LYS A 593 11.55 -8.10 -23.55
CA LYS A 593 11.47 -7.56 -24.92
C LYS A 593 11.76 -6.06 -25.04
N GLY A 594 11.18 -5.22 -24.17
CA GLY A 594 11.28 -3.76 -24.32
C GLY A 594 12.72 -3.23 -24.26
N TRP A 595 13.53 -3.76 -23.37
CA TRP A 595 14.94 -3.42 -23.12
C TRP A 595 15.90 -4.58 -23.40
N ASN A 596 15.43 -5.68 -24.00
CA ASN A 596 16.28 -6.84 -24.29
C ASN A 596 17.22 -6.52 -25.46
N GLY A 597 18.52 -6.52 -25.20
CA GLY A 597 19.53 -6.04 -26.15
C GLY A 597 19.41 -4.54 -26.44
N LYS A 598 19.74 -4.14 -27.67
CA LYS A 598 19.71 -2.73 -28.09
C LYS A 598 18.40 -2.42 -28.83
N THR A 599 17.52 -1.69 -28.18
CA THR A 599 16.22 -1.21 -28.71
C THR A 599 16.17 0.31 -28.66
N ARG A 600 15.13 0.93 -29.23
CA ARG A 600 14.83 2.37 -29.03
C ARG A 600 14.64 2.77 -27.57
N PHE A 601 14.17 1.84 -26.73
CA PHE A 601 14.00 2.03 -25.28
C PHE A 601 15.29 1.73 -24.51
N ASN A 602 16.19 0.90 -25.05
CA ASN A 602 17.53 0.60 -24.51
C ASN A 602 18.64 0.96 -25.53
N PRO A 603 18.87 2.26 -25.83
CA PRO A 603 19.79 2.69 -26.88
C PRO A 603 21.27 2.40 -26.56
N ALA A 604 21.60 2.27 -25.26
CA ALA A 604 22.94 1.92 -24.79
C ALA A 604 23.20 0.40 -24.82
N GLY A 605 22.17 -0.44 -24.96
CA GLY A 605 22.32 -1.90 -24.90
C GLY A 605 22.69 -2.42 -23.51
N ILE A 606 22.17 -1.77 -22.45
CA ILE A 606 22.35 -2.17 -21.05
C ILE A 606 21.91 -3.63 -20.89
N LYS A 607 22.72 -4.47 -20.23
CA LYS A 607 22.32 -5.86 -19.97
C LYS A 607 21.09 -5.91 -19.06
N THR A 608 20.07 -6.66 -19.49
CA THR A 608 18.83 -6.90 -18.75
C THR A 608 18.65 -8.38 -18.46
N TYR A 609 18.24 -8.71 -17.22
CA TYR A 609 18.00 -10.09 -16.79
C TYR A 609 16.65 -10.23 -16.08
N ILE A 610 15.99 -11.36 -16.26
CA ILE A 610 14.78 -11.77 -15.53
C ILE A 610 15.15 -12.89 -14.55
N ARG A 611 14.67 -12.79 -13.30
CA ARG A 611 14.76 -13.88 -12.32
C ARG A 611 13.41 -14.07 -11.64
N GLU A 612 12.73 -15.13 -12.03
CA GLU A 612 11.42 -15.52 -11.49
C GLU A 612 11.59 -16.46 -10.28
N TYR A 613 10.88 -16.16 -9.19
CA TYR A 613 10.89 -16.96 -7.96
C TYR A 613 9.53 -17.65 -7.82
N VAL A 614 9.49 -18.96 -8.09
CA VAL A 614 8.28 -19.77 -7.92
C VAL A 614 7.90 -19.78 -6.44
N HIS A 615 6.67 -19.36 -6.12
CA HIS A 615 6.16 -19.44 -4.75
C HIS A 615 6.05 -20.90 -4.31
N ALA A 616 6.62 -21.22 -3.15
CA ALA A 616 6.23 -22.36 -2.34
C ALA A 616 5.72 -21.88 -0.96
N PRO A 617 4.60 -22.45 -0.46
CA PRO A 617 4.09 -22.12 0.87
C PRO A 617 5.05 -22.62 1.96
N PRO A 618 5.06 -22.00 3.17
CA PRO A 618 5.88 -22.47 4.28
C PRO A 618 5.60 -23.94 4.61
N SER A 619 6.66 -24.70 4.85
CA SER A 619 6.61 -26.14 5.10
C SER A 619 5.94 -26.51 6.42
N ASN A 620 5.91 -25.58 7.36
CA ASN A 620 5.32 -25.73 8.69
C ASN A 620 4.99 -24.36 9.32
N LEU A 621 4.11 -24.34 10.32
CA LEU A 621 3.62 -23.11 10.98
C LEU A 621 4.73 -22.33 11.74
N LEU A 622 5.86 -22.97 12.06
CA LEU A 622 6.99 -22.35 12.77
C LEU A 622 7.94 -21.61 11.80
N GLU A 623 7.85 -21.85 10.49
CA GLU A 623 8.66 -21.17 9.46
C GLU A 623 8.24 -19.70 9.28
N GLY A 624 7.02 -19.33 9.67
CA GLY A 624 6.50 -17.97 9.55
C GLY A 624 6.16 -17.58 8.10
N ARG A 625 6.74 -16.48 7.61
CA ARG A 625 6.66 -16.11 6.17
C ARG A 625 7.66 -17.01 5.43
N GLY A 626 7.13 -17.91 4.59
CA GLY A 626 7.90 -19.02 4.02
C GLY A 626 9.17 -18.58 3.28
N THR A 627 10.26 -19.31 3.50
CA THR A 627 11.60 -19.03 2.97
C THR A 627 11.69 -19.08 1.43
N GLN A 628 10.64 -19.58 0.78
CA GLN A 628 10.48 -19.69 -0.67
C GLN A 628 9.21 -18.96 -1.18
N SER A 629 8.65 -18.02 -0.41
CA SER A 629 7.47 -17.26 -0.85
C SER A 629 7.77 -16.39 -2.06
N GLY A 630 6.87 -16.42 -3.04
CA GLY A 630 6.83 -15.49 -4.17
C GLY A 630 5.81 -14.36 -4.02
N ALA A 631 5.16 -14.18 -2.87
CA ALA A 631 4.15 -13.11 -2.72
C ALA A 631 4.82 -11.71 -2.70
N HIS A 632 4.13 -10.70 -3.25
CA HIS A 632 4.68 -9.39 -3.61
C HIS A 632 5.58 -8.71 -2.56
N VAL A 633 5.28 -8.91 -1.27
CA VAL A 633 6.05 -8.37 -0.14
C VAL A 633 6.94 -9.44 0.50
N ASP A 634 6.44 -10.67 0.68
CA ASP A 634 7.17 -11.78 1.32
C ASP A 634 8.37 -12.25 0.51
N ILE A 635 8.42 -11.95 -0.79
CA ILE A 635 9.57 -12.22 -1.65
C ILE A 635 10.88 -11.57 -1.15
N MET A 636 10.80 -10.49 -0.34
CA MET A 636 11.99 -9.91 0.33
C MET A 636 12.53 -10.77 1.48
N GLY A 637 11.80 -11.82 1.89
CA GLY A 637 12.25 -12.91 2.75
C GLY A 637 12.72 -14.16 1.99
N ASN A 638 12.55 -14.22 0.66
CA ASN A 638 12.88 -15.40 -0.15
C ASN A 638 14.40 -15.65 -0.20
N PHE A 639 14.84 -16.85 0.18
CA PHE A 639 16.25 -17.15 0.35
C PHE A 639 17.05 -17.05 -0.97
N ALA A 640 16.46 -17.47 -2.10
CA ALA A 640 17.13 -17.38 -3.40
C ALA A 640 17.25 -15.92 -3.86
N LEU A 641 16.21 -15.11 -3.67
CA LEU A 641 16.26 -13.66 -3.97
C LEU A 641 17.33 -12.97 -3.13
N ILE A 642 17.39 -13.25 -1.83
CA ILE A 642 18.39 -12.66 -0.93
C ILE A 642 19.80 -13.10 -1.33
N GLU A 643 20.01 -14.36 -1.74
CA GLU A 643 21.30 -14.80 -2.26
C GLU A 643 21.72 -14.02 -3.51
N ASP A 644 20.84 -13.88 -4.50
CA ASP A 644 21.14 -13.15 -5.74
C ASP A 644 21.45 -11.67 -5.48
N VAL A 645 20.63 -11.00 -4.65
CA VAL A 645 20.85 -9.61 -4.22
C VAL A 645 22.22 -9.45 -3.56
N ILE A 646 22.60 -10.35 -2.65
CA ILE A 646 23.88 -10.27 -1.94
C ILE A 646 25.05 -10.60 -2.87
N ARG A 647 24.92 -11.54 -3.81
CA ARG A 647 25.94 -11.83 -4.83
C ARG A 647 26.17 -10.61 -5.74
N ILE A 648 25.11 -9.93 -6.20
CA ILE A 648 25.22 -8.69 -7.00
C ILE A 648 25.81 -7.53 -6.15
N ALA A 649 25.46 -7.40 -4.87
CA ALA A 649 26.03 -6.37 -3.98
C ALA A 649 27.52 -6.63 -3.65
N ALA A 650 27.92 -7.89 -3.50
CA ALA A 650 29.31 -8.34 -3.52
C ALA A 650 29.96 -8.26 -4.93
N GLY A 651 29.22 -7.75 -5.91
CA GLY A 651 29.67 -7.37 -7.25
C GLY A 651 30.02 -8.53 -8.16
N ALA A 652 29.24 -9.61 -8.11
CA ALA A 652 29.04 -10.51 -9.25
C ALA A 652 28.19 -9.80 -10.32
N THR A 653 28.37 -10.22 -11.57
CA THR A 653 27.55 -9.87 -12.74
C THR A 653 26.32 -10.78 -12.85
N GLY A 654 25.38 -10.43 -13.72
CA GLY A 654 24.21 -11.27 -13.95
C GLY A 654 24.55 -12.63 -14.57
N ASP A 655 25.54 -12.68 -15.47
CA ASP A 655 26.04 -13.93 -16.04
C ASP A 655 26.62 -14.86 -14.94
N GLU A 656 27.34 -14.31 -13.96
CA GLU A 656 27.94 -15.07 -12.85
C GLU A 656 26.91 -15.64 -11.85
N ILE A 657 25.69 -15.09 -11.77
CA ILE A 657 24.57 -15.68 -11.02
C ILE A 657 23.66 -16.57 -11.88
N GLY A 658 24.10 -16.93 -13.10
CA GLY A 658 23.38 -17.82 -14.02
C GLY A 658 22.42 -17.14 -14.99
N GLY A 659 22.44 -15.81 -15.08
CA GLY A 659 21.68 -15.04 -16.07
C GLY A 659 20.16 -15.07 -15.84
N ASN A 660 19.42 -15.40 -16.91
CA ASN A 660 17.96 -15.46 -16.90
C ASN A 660 17.44 -16.74 -16.24
N GLN A 661 16.61 -16.59 -15.20
CA GLN A 661 15.82 -17.67 -14.61
C GLN A 661 14.34 -17.38 -14.88
N VAL A 662 13.71 -18.18 -15.75
CA VAL A 662 12.32 -18.01 -16.18
C VAL A 662 11.61 -19.36 -16.17
N HIS A 663 10.45 -19.38 -15.54
CA HIS A 663 9.52 -20.50 -15.39
C HIS A 663 8.18 -20.24 -16.12
N THR A 664 7.88 -18.99 -16.50
CA THR A 664 6.65 -18.62 -17.22
C THR A 664 6.83 -18.46 -18.74
N ASP A 665 5.70 -18.38 -19.45
CA ASP A 665 5.59 -18.09 -20.88
C ASP A 665 5.89 -16.62 -21.26
N ILE A 666 6.48 -15.79 -20.38
CA ILE A 666 6.65 -14.34 -20.59
C ILE A 666 7.32 -13.97 -21.94
N PHE A 667 8.29 -14.75 -22.42
CA PHE A 667 8.87 -14.53 -23.75
C PHE A 667 7.85 -14.73 -24.88
N LYS A 668 7.10 -15.83 -24.86
CA LYS A 668 6.00 -16.16 -25.80
C LYS A 668 4.86 -15.14 -25.74
N TRP A 669 4.50 -14.65 -24.56
CA TRP A 669 3.54 -13.54 -24.40
C TRP A 669 4.09 -12.24 -25.01
N SER A 670 5.38 -11.96 -24.84
CA SER A 670 6.02 -10.79 -25.44
C SER A 670 6.06 -10.84 -26.98
N GLU A 671 6.12 -12.02 -27.60
CA GLU A 671 6.06 -12.20 -29.05
C GLU A 671 4.68 -11.86 -29.64
N ARG A 672 3.60 -12.13 -28.90
CA ARG A 672 2.23 -11.73 -29.25
C ARG A 672 2.11 -10.21 -29.34
N ILE A 673 2.65 -9.48 -28.35
CA ILE A 673 2.63 -8.01 -28.27
C ILE A 673 3.39 -7.37 -29.45
N LYS A 674 2.67 -6.59 -30.28
CA LYS A 674 3.21 -5.95 -31.50
C LYS A 674 3.77 -4.54 -31.25
N LEU A 675 4.60 -4.42 -30.22
CA LEU A 675 5.36 -3.20 -29.92
C LEU A 675 6.51 -2.99 -30.92
N LYS A 676 6.65 -1.77 -31.44
CA LYS A 676 7.81 -1.31 -32.23
C LYS A 676 9.01 -1.06 -31.30
N LEU A 677 10.14 -1.70 -31.60
CA LEU A 677 11.41 -1.59 -30.86
C LEU A 677 12.46 -0.72 -31.59
#